data_AF-A0A938V939-F1
#
_entry.id   AF-A0A938V939-F1
#
_cell.length_a   1.000
_cell.length_b   1.000
_cell.length_c   1.000
_cell.angle_alpha   90.00
_cell.angle_beta   90.00
_cell.angle_gamma   90.00
#
_symmetry.space_group_name_H-M   'P 1'
#
loop_
_entity.id
_entity.type
_entity.pdbx_description
1 polymer ?
#
loop_
_entity_poly.entity_id
_entity_poly.type
_entity_poly.pdbx_seq_one_letter_code
_entity_poly.pdbx_strand_id
1 'polypeptide(L)'
;MKLSNVMISILYLIFLVACGVTVQQTGYPSSSGSPKPNVQATSMGDLIIGVGTGSNYQAAYANAQADLASKITVKVDAIIELHSLDIEAGGKLYYSESIEQSTKLTVDQTLRNVKVESHEQTGGQHKVTVSISRTLFLNSLRGELDAMISEADDLFTEGQRMAADGRVLSAIRNFMDAQKILPDFYARKQFYDNFAPVPYSFKGNLSIGSLDSAIRDLLSSIAFEVVSGDKQTGEAGAVLPETIVFRAIYRTKGRDIVTIGGYPVRLTYGDNTLIEKGMTDRSGEYSINVIAIAQTGNRGKVVIRSDAFGLPAYLSKTAEVASGEAVFTLSETKAVSTQLLIRDEKGNRLEKVECIIAKTLNASNVQIAADAPLIMQGIVTITEDRMQEGMGKPQHFIKVRLDLQFGIARNSEIVGSISGTGQGLSTTSVADATQRAYDNISINSRELQQMLSAAYPRISAALQVTPPPGVEKPPVADNQTTPQLHEAPPTPSLRPEIKEAQTEPHPEVKERPYFDSHYVQSDDFFVFDVPLGSNEYIYVHLAKLQTPPSAATNNQAEFFLVMSGDRQWKDHWVRTRKAQTEDLRIGAEIIVFDQTDNSGVYRSPISNQEARSHNWYMTRITDLSDMYKGYVLGSGGLKIGLTCIRIIVR
;
A
#
# COMPACT_ATOMS: atom_id res chain seq x y z
N MET A 1 -42.56 -18.94 32.71
CA MET A 1 -41.68 -17.86 33.21
C MET A 1 -40.90 -17.32 32.01
N LYS A 2 -41.30 -16.12 31.55
CA LYS A 2 -40.69 -15.20 30.57
C LYS A 2 -39.73 -15.77 29.49
N LEU A 3 -40.26 -15.93 28.27
CA LEU A 3 -39.61 -15.61 26.98
C LEU A 3 -40.59 -15.97 25.83
N SER A 4 -41.65 -15.17 25.64
CA SER A 4 -42.58 -15.34 24.51
C SER A 4 -43.30 -14.05 24.08
N ASN A 5 -42.86 -12.87 24.51
CA ASN A 5 -43.61 -11.61 24.33
C ASN A 5 -42.89 -10.53 23.50
N VAL A 6 -41.83 -10.85 22.75
CA VAL A 6 -41.16 -9.84 21.88
C VAL A 6 -41.29 -10.16 20.39
N MET A 7 -41.70 -11.37 20.03
CA MET A 7 -41.85 -11.77 18.61
C MET A 7 -43.28 -11.60 18.05
N ILE A 8 -44.25 -11.23 18.89
CA ILE A 8 -45.67 -11.06 18.50
C ILE A 8 -46.05 -9.58 18.27
N SER A 9 -45.21 -8.61 18.69
CA SER A 9 -45.52 -7.17 18.52
C SER A 9 -44.89 -6.50 17.29
N ILE A 10 -44.01 -7.17 16.53
CA ILE A 10 -43.40 -6.57 15.32
C ILE A 10 -44.08 -7.09 14.03
N LEU A 11 -44.82 -8.20 14.11
CA LEU A 11 -45.60 -8.70 12.97
C LEU A 11 -46.98 -8.04 12.83
N TYR A 12 -47.43 -7.24 13.81
CA TYR A 12 -48.72 -6.55 13.81
C TYR A 12 -48.67 -5.09 13.34
N LEU A 13 -47.49 -4.55 13.02
CA LEU A 13 -47.34 -3.18 12.50
C LEU A 13 -47.16 -3.11 10.97
N ILE A 14 -47.09 -4.24 10.28
CA ILE A 14 -46.94 -4.32 8.81
C ILE A 14 -48.25 -4.73 8.10
N PHE A 15 -49.34 -4.96 8.83
CA PHE A 15 -50.58 -5.52 8.26
C PHE A 15 -51.86 -4.66 8.38
N LEU A 16 -51.77 -3.35 8.69
CA LEU A 16 -52.96 -2.52 8.91
C LEU A 16 -52.92 -1.11 8.28
N VAL A 17 -52.51 -1.00 7.01
CA VAL A 17 -53.03 0.03 6.09
C VAL A 17 -53.21 -0.60 4.69
N ALA A 18 -53.99 -1.67 4.64
CA ALA A 18 -54.49 -2.28 3.40
C ALA A 18 -55.89 -2.84 3.65
N CYS A 19 -56.90 -1.97 3.57
CA CYS A 19 -58.28 -2.37 3.23
C CYS A 19 -59.10 -1.10 3.00
N GLY A 20 -59.63 -0.96 1.79
CA GLY A 20 -60.54 0.14 1.50
C GLY A 20 -60.95 0.34 0.05
N VAL A 21 -60.92 -0.67 -0.84
CA VAL A 21 -61.74 -0.62 -2.06
C VAL A 21 -62.29 -2.01 -2.38
N THR A 22 -63.60 -2.13 -2.26
CA THR A 22 -64.43 -3.27 -2.66
C THR A 22 -64.35 -3.52 -4.17
N VAL A 23 -64.08 -4.76 -4.55
CA VAL A 23 -64.24 -5.28 -5.91
C VAL A 23 -65.71 -5.62 -6.15
N GLN A 24 -66.32 -5.05 -7.19
CA GLN A 24 -67.56 -5.54 -7.77
C GLN A 24 -67.25 -5.96 -9.21
N GLN A 25 -67.25 -7.28 -9.45
CA GLN A 25 -67.08 -7.87 -10.79
C GLN A 25 -68.34 -7.62 -11.62
N THR A 26 -68.19 -7.04 -12.82
CA THR A 26 -69.06 -7.34 -13.96
C THR A 26 -68.30 -7.21 -15.29
N GLY A 27 -68.38 -8.26 -16.12
CA GLY A 27 -68.46 -8.19 -17.57
C GLY A 27 -67.22 -7.81 -18.40
N TYR A 28 -66.65 -8.80 -19.10
CA TYR A 28 -65.95 -8.54 -20.37
C TYR A 28 -66.92 -7.95 -21.40
N PRO A 29 -66.48 -6.97 -22.20
CA PRO A 29 -66.44 -7.23 -23.63
C PRO A 29 -65.14 -6.74 -24.31
N SER A 30 -64.77 -7.48 -25.34
CA SER A 30 -63.83 -7.11 -26.39
C SER A 30 -64.15 -5.76 -27.03
N SER A 31 -63.15 -4.90 -27.23
CA SER A 31 -62.89 -4.21 -28.52
C SER A 31 -61.73 -3.21 -28.41
N SER A 32 -61.04 -3.09 -29.54
CA SER A 32 -60.03 -2.09 -29.91
C SER A 32 -60.15 -0.72 -29.24
N GLY A 33 -59.08 -0.28 -28.58
CA GLY A 33 -58.93 1.08 -28.12
C GLY A 33 -57.55 1.30 -27.51
N SER A 34 -56.68 2.00 -28.22
CA SER A 34 -55.40 2.54 -27.75
C SER A 34 -55.51 3.17 -26.35
N PRO A 35 -54.58 2.90 -25.41
CA PRO A 35 -54.63 3.52 -24.10
C PRO A 35 -54.37 5.02 -24.25
N LYS A 36 -55.40 5.82 -23.95
CA LYS A 36 -55.27 7.27 -23.83
C LYS A 36 -54.29 7.59 -22.70
N PRO A 37 -53.29 8.46 -22.90
CA PRO A 37 -52.44 8.90 -21.82
C PRO A 37 -53.30 9.64 -20.79
N ASN A 38 -53.10 9.33 -19.51
CA ASN A 38 -53.75 9.98 -18.41
C ASN A 38 -53.22 11.42 -18.31
N VAL A 39 -53.95 12.36 -18.93
CA VAL A 39 -53.65 13.78 -18.92
C VAL A 39 -54.13 14.37 -17.59
N GLN A 40 -53.20 14.52 -16.65
CA GLN A 40 -53.06 15.75 -15.90
C GLN A 40 -51.61 16.23 -16.03
N ALA A 41 -51.23 16.53 -17.27
CA ALA A 41 -50.15 17.46 -17.53
C ALA A 41 -50.68 18.87 -17.23
N THR A 42 -50.70 19.24 -15.97
CA THR A 42 -50.86 20.64 -15.57
C THR A 42 -49.71 21.41 -16.20
N SER A 43 -50.02 22.39 -17.04
CA SER A 43 -49.06 23.25 -17.71
C SER A 43 -48.22 24.02 -16.68
N MET A 44 -47.14 23.41 -16.20
CA MET A 44 -46.00 24.17 -15.70
C MET A 44 -45.25 24.66 -16.93
N GLY A 45 -44.97 25.96 -17.00
CA GLY A 45 -44.23 26.55 -18.11
C GLY A 45 -42.86 25.91 -18.34
N ASP A 46 -42.11 26.44 -19.29
CA ASP A 46 -40.72 26.03 -19.60
C ASP A 46 -39.74 26.16 -18.42
N LEU A 47 -40.20 26.40 -17.19
CA LEU A 47 -39.40 26.67 -16.01
C LEU A 47 -39.64 25.61 -14.92
N ILE A 48 -38.55 25.04 -14.40
CA ILE A 48 -38.56 24.28 -13.15
C ILE A 48 -38.29 25.30 -12.02
N ILE A 49 -39.17 25.38 -11.03
CA ILE A 49 -39.16 26.45 -10.02
C ILE A 49 -38.94 25.90 -8.61
N GLY A 50 -38.01 26.52 -7.89
CA GLY A 50 -37.83 26.38 -6.44
C GLY A 50 -38.28 27.63 -5.69
N VAL A 51 -38.87 27.46 -4.52
CA VAL A 51 -39.33 28.55 -3.65
C VAL A 51 -38.78 28.34 -2.25
N GLY A 52 -38.20 29.39 -1.68
CA GLY A 52 -37.63 29.37 -0.34
C GLY A 52 -37.97 30.61 0.46
N THR A 53 -38.18 30.42 1.77
CA THR A 53 -38.40 31.50 2.72
C THR A 53 -37.33 31.50 3.80
N GLY A 54 -36.90 32.66 4.27
CA GLY A 54 -35.84 32.79 5.28
C GLY A 54 -35.87 34.11 6.04
N SER A 55 -35.13 34.16 7.15
CA SER A 55 -34.97 35.38 7.97
C SER A 55 -34.14 36.47 7.30
N ASN A 56 -33.43 36.14 6.22
CA ASN A 56 -32.70 37.05 5.35
C ASN A 56 -32.68 36.50 3.92
N TYR A 57 -32.26 37.33 2.96
CA TYR A 57 -32.19 36.95 1.54
C TYR A 57 -31.33 35.69 1.32
N GLN A 58 -30.16 35.58 1.96
CA GLN A 58 -29.25 34.46 1.76
C GLN A 58 -29.87 33.13 2.21
N ALA A 59 -30.55 33.13 3.36
CA ALA A 59 -31.26 31.96 3.87
C ALA A 59 -32.46 31.60 2.97
N ALA A 60 -33.22 32.59 2.49
CA ALA A 60 -34.33 32.36 1.58
C ALA A 60 -33.87 31.81 0.22
N TYR A 61 -32.77 32.34 -0.32
CA TYR A 61 -32.14 31.86 -1.55
C TYR A 61 -31.61 30.43 -1.41
N ALA A 62 -30.89 30.12 -0.33
CA ALA A 62 -30.43 28.75 -0.04
C ALA A 62 -31.60 27.76 0.10
N ASN A 63 -32.68 28.16 0.79
CA ASN A 63 -33.89 27.34 0.90
C ASN A 63 -34.60 27.16 -0.45
N ALA A 64 -34.57 28.16 -1.33
CA ALA A 64 -35.15 28.08 -2.67
C ALA A 64 -34.34 27.14 -3.58
N GLN A 65 -33.01 27.17 -3.46
CA GLN A 65 -32.13 26.21 -4.11
C GLN A 65 -32.37 24.79 -3.58
N ALA A 66 -32.56 24.61 -2.27
CA ALA A 66 -32.85 23.31 -1.67
C ALA A 66 -34.22 22.74 -2.12
N ASP A 67 -35.24 23.58 -2.26
CA ASP A 67 -36.55 23.16 -2.81
C ASP A 67 -36.45 22.77 -4.30
N LEU A 68 -35.71 23.55 -5.10
CA LEU A 68 -35.41 23.21 -6.48
C LEU A 68 -34.65 21.87 -6.57
N ALA A 69 -33.61 21.71 -5.75
CA ALA A 69 -32.81 20.49 -5.65
C ALA A 69 -33.68 19.29 -5.28
N SER A 70 -34.55 19.41 -4.27
CA SER A 70 -35.45 18.33 -3.86
C SER A 70 -36.40 17.90 -4.99
N LYS A 71 -36.97 18.85 -5.73
CA LYS A 71 -37.82 18.55 -6.90
C LYS A 71 -37.06 17.85 -8.03
N ILE A 72 -35.76 18.09 -8.12
CA ILE A 72 -34.85 17.44 -9.06
C ILE A 72 -34.46 16.03 -8.56
N THR A 73 -34.09 15.88 -7.28
CA THR A 73 -33.61 14.64 -6.64
C THR A 73 -34.71 13.60 -6.40
N VAL A 74 -35.91 14.00 -5.95
CA VAL A 74 -37.02 13.07 -5.62
C VAL A 74 -37.48 12.26 -6.84
N LYS A 75 -37.23 12.74 -8.06
CA LYS A 75 -37.51 11.99 -9.30
C LYS A 75 -36.39 11.01 -9.69
N VAL A 76 -35.19 11.18 -9.17
CA VAL A 76 -33.99 10.40 -9.52
C VAL A 76 -33.81 9.18 -8.61
N ASP A 77 -34.28 9.19 -7.37
CA ASP A 77 -34.14 8.00 -6.49
C ASP A 77 -35.01 6.79 -6.94
N ALA A 78 -35.94 6.97 -7.88
CA ALA A 78 -37.00 5.99 -8.15
C ALA A 78 -36.61 4.81 -9.08
N ILE A 79 -35.49 4.85 -9.81
CA ILE A 79 -35.13 3.78 -10.78
C ILE A 79 -33.62 3.58 -10.80
N ILE A 80 -33.07 2.88 -9.81
CA ILE A 80 -31.77 2.23 -10.01
C ILE A 80 -32.01 1.02 -10.93
N GLU A 81 -31.96 1.26 -12.24
CA GLU A 81 -32.05 0.23 -13.28
C GLU A 81 -30.83 -0.72 -13.29
N LEU A 82 -29.85 -0.53 -12.39
CA LEU A 82 -28.73 -1.46 -12.16
C LEU A 82 -29.19 -2.82 -11.59
N HIS A 83 -30.45 -2.96 -11.16
CA HIS A 83 -30.98 -4.24 -10.71
C HIS A 83 -31.19 -5.26 -11.84
N SER A 84 -31.09 -4.85 -13.12
CA SER A 84 -31.35 -5.69 -14.29
C SER A 84 -30.13 -6.04 -15.13
N LEU A 85 -28.94 -5.54 -14.78
CA LEU A 85 -27.71 -5.82 -15.51
C LEU A 85 -27.03 -7.06 -14.92
N ASP A 86 -26.65 -8.01 -15.78
CA ASP A 86 -25.86 -9.21 -15.44
C ASP A 86 -24.42 -8.81 -15.02
N ILE A 87 -24.28 -8.20 -13.85
CA ILE A 87 -23.02 -7.76 -13.27
C ILE A 87 -22.85 -8.45 -11.93
N GLU A 88 -21.64 -8.95 -11.64
CA GLU A 88 -21.32 -9.51 -10.33
C GLU A 88 -21.56 -8.48 -9.20
N ALA A 89 -21.92 -8.96 -8.01
CA ALA A 89 -22.27 -8.12 -6.86
C ALA A 89 -21.25 -7.02 -6.54
N GLY A 90 -19.95 -7.30 -6.73
CA GLY A 90 -18.88 -6.32 -6.52
C GLY A 90 -18.85 -5.19 -7.56
N GLY A 91 -19.12 -5.49 -8.83
CA GLY A 91 -19.26 -4.47 -9.87
C GLY A 91 -20.52 -3.64 -9.65
N LYS A 92 -21.63 -4.27 -9.26
CA LYS A 92 -22.89 -3.57 -8.97
C LYS A 92 -22.71 -2.49 -7.89
N LEU A 93 -22.01 -2.81 -6.79
CA LEU A 93 -21.73 -1.85 -5.72
C LEU A 93 -20.93 -0.65 -6.23
N TYR A 94 -19.83 -0.93 -6.94
CA TYR A 94 -18.96 0.11 -7.51
C TYR A 94 -19.72 1.09 -8.42
N TYR A 95 -20.51 0.57 -9.37
CA TYR A 95 -21.28 1.42 -10.28
C TYR A 95 -22.40 2.16 -9.56
N SER A 96 -23.07 1.53 -8.58
CA SER A 96 -24.12 2.21 -7.82
C SER A 96 -23.61 3.40 -7.01
N GLU A 97 -22.49 3.24 -6.29
CA GLU A 97 -21.90 4.32 -5.51
C GLU A 97 -21.39 5.45 -6.42
N SER A 98 -20.75 5.10 -7.55
CA SER A 98 -20.24 6.08 -8.51
C SER A 98 -21.36 6.86 -9.20
N ILE A 99 -22.47 6.19 -9.54
CA ILE A 99 -23.65 6.85 -10.10
C ILE A 99 -24.30 7.76 -9.06
N GLU A 100 -24.45 7.32 -7.80
CA GLU A 100 -25.01 8.15 -6.73
C GLU A 100 -24.19 9.44 -6.52
N GLN A 101 -22.86 9.33 -6.51
CA GLN A 101 -21.97 10.49 -6.42
C GLN A 101 -22.10 11.43 -7.63
N SER A 102 -22.12 10.86 -8.84
CA SER A 102 -22.27 11.64 -10.09
C SER A 102 -23.63 12.34 -10.15
N THR A 103 -24.68 11.70 -9.65
CA THR A 103 -26.01 12.29 -9.49
C THR A 103 -25.96 13.52 -8.59
N LYS A 104 -25.35 13.42 -7.39
CA LYS A 104 -25.21 14.56 -6.47
C LYS A 104 -24.45 15.72 -7.13
N LEU A 105 -23.33 15.42 -7.80
CA LEU A 105 -22.53 16.43 -8.51
C LEU A 105 -23.31 17.11 -9.64
N THR A 106 -24.10 16.34 -10.40
CA THR A 106 -24.94 16.87 -11.49
C THR A 106 -26.01 17.82 -10.94
N VAL A 107 -26.65 17.47 -9.82
CA VAL A 107 -27.59 18.38 -9.13
C VAL A 107 -26.88 19.67 -8.71
N ASP A 108 -25.74 19.56 -8.03
CA ASP A 108 -25.00 20.74 -7.55
C ASP A 108 -24.55 21.66 -8.69
N GLN A 109 -24.08 21.09 -9.81
CA GLN A 109 -23.73 21.86 -11.02
C GLN A 109 -24.94 22.57 -11.61
N THR A 110 -26.08 21.88 -11.69
CA THR A 110 -27.34 22.43 -12.18
C THR A 110 -27.81 23.61 -11.33
N LEU A 111 -27.64 23.53 -10.00
CA LEU A 111 -28.01 24.58 -9.05
C LEU A 111 -27.14 25.84 -9.11
N ARG A 112 -25.98 25.80 -9.78
CA ARG A 112 -25.11 26.99 -9.97
C ARG A 112 -25.63 27.95 -11.04
N ASN A 113 -26.46 27.46 -11.96
CA ASN A 113 -26.95 28.22 -13.12
C ASN A 113 -28.42 28.66 -12.97
N VAL A 114 -28.90 28.76 -11.73
CA VAL A 114 -30.31 29.06 -11.45
C VAL A 114 -30.55 30.57 -11.52
N LYS A 115 -31.65 30.97 -12.16
CA LYS A 115 -32.07 32.38 -12.26
C LYS A 115 -33.03 32.74 -11.13
N VAL A 116 -32.82 33.88 -10.47
CA VAL A 116 -33.80 34.43 -9.51
C VAL A 116 -34.93 35.07 -10.31
N GLU A 117 -36.15 34.56 -10.11
CA GLU A 117 -37.35 35.08 -10.77
C GLU A 117 -38.07 36.14 -9.94
N SER A 118 -38.07 35.99 -8.62
CA SER A 118 -38.66 36.99 -7.73
C SER A 118 -38.05 36.98 -6.33
N HIS A 119 -38.10 38.15 -5.68
CA HIS A 119 -37.76 38.35 -4.28
C HIS A 119 -38.80 39.27 -3.64
N GLU A 120 -39.45 38.80 -2.58
CA GLU A 120 -40.42 39.55 -1.79
C GLU A 120 -39.94 39.65 -0.34
N GLN A 121 -40.18 40.79 0.31
CA GLN A 121 -39.95 40.97 1.74
C GLN A 121 -41.24 41.39 2.42
N THR A 122 -41.67 40.64 3.43
CA THR A 122 -42.89 40.94 4.19
C THR A 122 -42.68 40.55 5.65
N GLY A 123 -42.91 41.50 6.57
CA GLY A 123 -42.86 41.22 8.02
C GLY A 123 -41.52 40.66 8.53
N GLY A 124 -40.39 41.05 7.93
CA GLY A 124 -39.06 40.53 8.30
C GLY A 124 -38.71 39.15 7.72
N GLN A 125 -39.60 38.56 6.90
CA GLN A 125 -39.30 37.36 6.12
C GLN A 125 -38.98 37.72 4.68
N HIS A 126 -38.00 37.02 4.13
CA HIS A 126 -37.63 37.05 2.72
C HIS A 126 -38.19 35.80 2.04
N LYS A 127 -38.82 35.97 0.88
CA LYS A 127 -39.25 34.88 0.01
C LYS A 127 -38.54 35.05 -1.33
N VAL A 128 -37.87 34.00 -1.79
CA VAL A 128 -37.11 33.98 -3.03
C VAL A 128 -37.65 32.85 -3.92
N THR A 129 -37.84 33.16 -5.19
CA THR A 129 -38.22 32.20 -6.23
C THR A 129 -37.09 32.08 -7.23
N VAL A 130 -36.66 30.85 -7.51
CA VAL A 130 -35.55 30.56 -8.42
C VAL A 130 -36.01 29.60 -9.51
N SER A 131 -35.45 29.69 -10.73
CA SER A 131 -35.87 28.86 -11.85
C SER A 131 -34.75 28.41 -12.79
N ILE A 132 -35.02 27.33 -13.53
CA ILE A 132 -34.20 26.82 -14.63
C ILE A 132 -35.10 26.61 -15.86
N SER A 133 -34.66 27.03 -17.04
CA SER A 133 -35.35 26.67 -18.30
C SER A 133 -35.18 25.18 -18.60
N ARG A 134 -36.30 24.46 -18.61
CA ARG A 134 -36.38 23.04 -18.93
C ARG A 134 -35.86 22.77 -20.33
N THR A 135 -36.24 23.58 -21.33
CA THR A 135 -35.79 23.40 -22.71
C THR A 135 -34.29 23.58 -22.87
N LEU A 136 -33.73 24.67 -22.33
CA LEU A 136 -32.28 24.92 -22.41
C LEU A 136 -31.48 23.84 -21.65
N PHE A 137 -31.97 23.46 -20.47
CA PHE A 137 -31.36 22.41 -19.67
C PHE A 137 -31.34 21.07 -20.41
N LEU A 138 -32.47 20.62 -20.95
CA LEU A 138 -32.56 19.35 -21.68
C LEU A 138 -31.72 19.35 -22.96
N ASN A 139 -31.64 20.47 -23.68
CA ASN A 139 -30.81 20.58 -24.88
C ASN A 139 -29.32 20.49 -24.55
N SER A 140 -28.86 21.16 -23.48
CA SER A 140 -27.48 21.03 -22.99
C SER A 140 -27.18 19.60 -22.59
N LEU A 141 -28.04 19.02 -21.76
CA LEU A 141 -27.89 17.67 -21.23
C LEU A 141 -27.87 16.62 -22.34
N ARG A 142 -28.68 16.80 -23.40
CA ARG A 142 -28.63 15.92 -24.57
C ARG A 142 -27.29 15.98 -25.29
N GLY A 143 -26.76 17.19 -25.52
CA GLY A 143 -25.45 17.35 -26.15
C GLY A 143 -24.32 16.74 -25.33
N GLU A 144 -24.38 16.87 -24.00
CA GLU A 144 -23.46 16.22 -23.08
C GLU A 144 -23.57 14.68 -23.16
N LEU A 145 -24.79 14.14 -23.14
CA LEU A 145 -25.04 12.70 -23.26
C LEU A 145 -24.52 12.14 -24.59
N ASP A 146 -24.78 12.83 -25.69
CA ASP A 146 -24.30 12.46 -27.03
C ASP A 146 -22.76 12.43 -27.08
N ALA A 147 -22.09 13.43 -26.49
CA ALA A 147 -20.64 13.48 -26.43
C ALA A 147 -20.06 12.34 -25.57
N MET A 148 -20.61 12.12 -24.38
CA MET A 148 -20.13 11.10 -23.45
C MET A 148 -20.29 9.69 -24.00
N ILE A 149 -21.46 9.37 -24.59
CA ILE A 149 -21.68 8.03 -25.11
C ILE A 149 -20.88 7.77 -26.38
N SER A 150 -20.67 8.79 -27.22
CA SER A 150 -19.79 8.70 -28.38
C SER A 150 -18.36 8.40 -27.95
N GLU A 151 -17.83 9.15 -26.99
CA GLU A 151 -16.46 8.93 -26.47
C GLU A 151 -16.31 7.55 -25.85
N ALA A 152 -17.29 7.11 -25.04
CA ALA A 152 -17.25 5.80 -24.41
C ALA A 152 -17.36 4.65 -25.42
N ASP A 153 -18.18 4.79 -26.47
CA ASP A 153 -18.33 3.80 -27.54
C ASP A 153 -17.09 3.72 -28.44
N ASP A 154 -16.45 4.86 -28.72
CA ASP A 154 -15.18 4.94 -29.44
C ASP A 154 -14.07 4.22 -28.66
N LEU A 155 -13.93 4.50 -27.35
CA LEU A 155 -12.98 3.82 -26.47
C LEU A 155 -13.27 2.32 -26.39
N PHE A 156 -14.54 1.93 -26.28
CA PHE A 156 -14.92 0.51 -26.25
C PHE A 156 -14.58 -0.21 -27.55
N THR A 157 -14.94 0.37 -28.69
CA THR A 157 -14.69 -0.21 -30.02
C THR A 157 -13.19 -0.31 -30.30
N GLU A 158 -12.42 0.73 -29.98
CA GLU A 158 -10.97 0.71 -30.12
C GLU A 158 -10.34 -0.30 -29.15
N GLY A 159 -10.85 -0.43 -27.93
CA GLY A 159 -10.44 -1.46 -26.98
C GLY A 159 -10.66 -2.88 -27.51
N GLN A 160 -11.81 -3.15 -28.13
CA GLN A 160 -12.10 -4.44 -28.79
C GLN A 160 -11.12 -4.71 -29.95
N ARG A 161 -10.84 -3.71 -30.77
CA ARG A 161 -9.87 -3.82 -31.86
C ARG A 161 -8.47 -4.11 -31.33
N MET A 162 -8.02 -3.35 -30.33
CA MET A 162 -6.72 -3.57 -29.67
C MET A 162 -6.61 -4.96 -29.05
N ALA A 163 -7.69 -5.48 -28.46
CA ALA A 163 -7.75 -6.83 -27.93
C ALA A 163 -7.58 -7.88 -29.04
N ALA A 164 -8.27 -7.71 -30.16
CA ALA A 164 -8.14 -8.58 -31.33
C ALA A 164 -6.73 -8.55 -31.93
N ASP A 165 -6.07 -7.39 -31.90
CA ASP A 165 -4.69 -7.18 -32.36
C ASP A 165 -3.63 -7.68 -31.34
N GLY A 166 -4.04 -8.27 -30.21
CA GLY A 166 -3.12 -8.74 -29.15
C GLY A 166 -2.52 -7.62 -28.28
N ARG A 167 -2.96 -6.37 -28.44
CA ARG A 167 -2.52 -5.20 -27.65
C ARG A 167 -3.28 -5.12 -26.32
N VAL A 168 -3.15 -6.15 -25.50
CA VAL A 168 -3.96 -6.38 -24.29
C VAL A 168 -3.95 -5.21 -23.30
N LEU A 169 -2.78 -4.67 -22.95
CA LEU A 169 -2.70 -3.58 -21.98
C LEU A 169 -3.37 -2.30 -22.48
N SER A 170 -3.25 -2.02 -23.77
CA SER A 170 -3.92 -0.88 -24.38
C SER A 170 -5.43 -1.09 -24.44
N ALA A 171 -5.88 -2.32 -24.71
CA ALA A 171 -7.29 -2.68 -24.67
C ALA A 171 -7.91 -2.52 -23.27
N ILE A 172 -7.24 -3.05 -22.23
CA ILE A 172 -7.66 -2.88 -20.83
C ILE A 172 -7.77 -1.39 -20.49
N ARG A 173 -6.79 -0.56 -20.87
CA ARG A 173 -6.83 0.89 -20.61
C ARG A 173 -8.04 1.56 -21.27
N ASN A 174 -8.29 1.29 -22.54
CA ASN A 174 -9.45 1.85 -23.24
C ASN A 174 -10.78 1.43 -22.58
N PHE A 175 -10.89 0.16 -22.16
CA PHE A 175 -12.07 -0.29 -21.43
C PHE A 175 -12.22 0.39 -20.06
N MET A 176 -11.13 0.59 -19.32
CA MET A 176 -11.15 1.32 -18.06
C MET A 176 -11.49 2.81 -18.25
N ASP A 177 -11.07 3.42 -19.35
CA ASP A 177 -11.40 4.82 -19.64
C ASP A 177 -12.87 4.96 -20.04
N ALA A 178 -13.41 4.03 -20.85
CA ALA A 178 -14.86 3.95 -21.10
C ALA A 178 -15.65 3.72 -19.80
N GLN A 179 -15.14 2.88 -18.90
CA GLN A 179 -15.75 2.58 -17.60
C GLN A 179 -15.91 3.82 -16.73
N LYS A 180 -14.96 4.77 -16.78
CA LYS A 180 -15.01 6.01 -16.00
C LYS A 180 -16.10 6.97 -16.48
N ILE A 181 -16.47 6.91 -17.76
CA ILE A 181 -17.48 7.80 -18.36
C ILE A 181 -18.90 7.32 -18.01
N LEU A 182 -19.12 6.01 -17.98
CA LEU A 182 -20.45 5.43 -17.84
C LEU A 182 -21.22 5.89 -16.57
N PRO A 183 -20.63 5.98 -15.36
CA PRO A 183 -21.35 6.44 -14.18
C PRO A 183 -21.97 7.83 -14.35
N ASP A 184 -21.21 8.80 -14.85
CA ASP A 184 -21.71 10.17 -15.06
C ASP A 184 -22.72 10.20 -16.21
N PHE A 185 -22.51 9.40 -17.27
CA PHE A 185 -23.48 9.25 -18.35
C PHE A 185 -24.83 8.74 -17.83
N TYR A 186 -24.85 7.67 -17.03
CA TYR A 186 -26.10 7.11 -16.51
C TYR A 186 -26.79 8.07 -15.53
N ALA A 187 -26.04 8.78 -14.70
CA ALA A 187 -26.58 9.83 -13.84
C ALA A 187 -27.28 10.92 -14.66
N ARG A 188 -26.57 11.51 -15.65
CA ARG A 188 -27.12 12.53 -16.56
C ARG A 188 -28.27 12.03 -17.40
N LYS A 189 -28.21 10.79 -17.88
CA LYS A 189 -29.27 10.17 -18.68
C LYS A 189 -30.55 10.07 -17.87
N GLN A 190 -30.43 9.71 -16.60
CA GLN A 190 -31.57 9.63 -15.70
C GLN A 190 -32.23 11.00 -15.47
N PHE A 191 -31.44 12.08 -15.33
CA PHE A 191 -31.99 13.44 -15.32
C PHE A 191 -32.74 13.73 -16.61
N TYR A 192 -32.13 13.45 -17.76
CA TYR A 192 -32.76 13.70 -19.04
C TYR A 192 -34.09 12.95 -19.17
N ASP A 193 -34.11 11.65 -18.89
CA ASP A 193 -35.29 10.78 -19.02
C ASP A 193 -36.45 11.21 -18.12
N ASN A 194 -36.15 11.75 -16.94
CA ASN A 194 -37.15 12.23 -15.98
C ASN A 194 -37.81 13.55 -16.37
N PHE A 195 -37.09 14.39 -17.13
CA PHE A 195 -37.55 15.73 -17.51
C PHE A 195 -37.89 15.84 -18.99
N ALA A 196 -37.45 14.92 -19.86
CA ALA A 196 -37.75 14.94 -21.27
C ALA A 196 -39.11 14.27 -21.58
N PRO A 197 -39.84 14.72 -22.62
CA PRO A 197 -41.04 14.02 -23.09
C PRO A 197 -40.75 12.63 -23.69
N VAL A 198 -39.52 12.44 -24.18
CA VAL A 198 -39.04 11.20 -24.81
C VAL A 198 -37.71 10.84 -24.15
N PRO A 199 -37.55 9.61 -23.62
CA PRO A 199 -36.29 9.15 -23.05
C PRO A 199 -35.13 9.24 -24.05
N TYR A 200 -33.94 9.48 -23.53
CA TYR A 200 -32.70 9.43 -24.27
C TYR A 200 -32.46 8.00 -24.75
N SER A 201 -32.16 7.87 -26.04
CA SER A 201 -31.76 6.61 -26.66
C SER A 201 -30.52 6.85 -27.51
N PHE A 202 -29.59 5.90 -27.44
CA PHE A 202 -28.40 5.87 -28.27
C PHE A 202 -28.35 4.54 -29.01
N LYS A 203 -27.63 4.52 -30.13
CA LYS A 203 -27.37 3.29 -30.90
C LYS A 203 -25.99 2.80 -30.50
N GLY A 204 -25.89 1.55 -30.04
CA GLY A 204 -24.62 0.95 -29.66
C GLY A 204 -24.84 -0.32 -28.84
N ASN A 205 -23.81 -1.15 -28.77
CA ASN A 205 -23.81 -2.34 -27.91
C ASN A 205 -23.11 -2.08 -26.56
N LEU A 206 -22.61 -0.86 -26.35
CA LEU A 206 -21.96 -0.48 -25.11
C LEU A 206 -22.97 -0.45 -23.95
N SER A 207 -22.68 -1.29 -22.96
CA SER A 207 -23.34 -1.32 -21.66
C SER A 207 -22.29 -1.58 -20.59
N ILE A 208 -22.67 -1.36 -19.33
CA ILE A 208 -21.79 -1.71 -18.21
C ILE A 208 -21.45 -3.22 -18.24
N GLY A 209 -22.44 -4.07 -18.52
CA GLY A 209 -22.25 -5.52 -18.59
C GLY A 209 -21.33 -5.96 -19.73
N SER A 210 -21.49 -5.39 -20.92
CA SER A 210 -20.61 -5.71 -22.06
C SER A 210 -19.17 -5.29 -21.81
N LEU A 211 -18.96 -4.15 -21.14
CA LEU A 211 -17.63 -3.65 -20.78
C LEU A 211 -16.97 -4.53 -19.71
N ASP A 212 -17.72 -4.87 -18.65
CA ASP A 212 -17.22 -5.72 -17.57
C ASP A 212 -16.83 -7.11 -18.08
N SER A 213 -17.68 -7.70 -18.92
CA SER A 213 -17.39 -8.98 -19.58
C SER A 213 -16.14 -8.90 -20.44
N ALA A 214 -15.96 -7.81 -21.22
CA ALA A 214 -14.78 -7.65 -22.06
C ALA A 214 -13.48 -7.55 -21.25
N ILE A 215 -13.49 -6.83 -20.13
CA ILE A 215 -12.31 -6.73 -19.24
C ILE A 215 -12.00 -8.10 -18.62
N ARG A 216 -13.02 -8.81 -18.12
CA ARG A 216 -12.85 -10.12 -17.49
C ARG A 216 -12.35 -11.18 -18.47
N ASP A 217 -12.88 -11.18 -19.69
CA ASP A 217 -12.41 -12.05 -20.77
C ASP A 217 -10.93 -11.81 -21.08
N LEU A 218 -10.50 -10.54 -21.12
CA LEU A 218 -9.09 -10.20 -21.29
C LEU A 218 -8.23 -10.71 -20.13
N LEU A 219 -8.59 -10.37 -18.89
CA LEU A 219 -7.82 -10.71 -17.70
C LEU A 219 -7.69 -12.23 -17.51
N SER A 220 -8.77 -12.98 -17.73
CA SER A 220 -8.80 -14.45 -17.59
C SER A 220 -7.96 -15.18 -18.65
N SER A 221 -7.68 -14.53 -19.78
CA SER A 221 -6.87 -15.08 -20.86
C SER A 221 -5.38 -14.79 -20.69
N ILE A 222 -4.99 -14.03 -19.66
CA ILE A 222 -3.59 -13.78 -19.31
C ILE A 222 -3.07 -14.95 -18.50
N ALA A 223 -1.86 -15.39 -18.81
CA ALA A 223 -1.15 -16.43 -18.08
C ALA A 223 0.34 -16.11 -17.95
N PHE A 224 1.01 -16.84 -17.07
CA PHE A 224 2.46 -16.76 -16.90
C PHE A 224 3.08 -18.12 -17.16
N GLU A 225 4.19 -18.12 -17.89
CA GLU A 225 4.98 -19.31 -18.18
C GLU A 225 6.40 -19.12 -17.66
N VAL A 226 7.05 -20.22 -17.26
CA VAL A 226 8.46 -20.18 -16.85
C VAL A 226 9.33 -20.39 -18.09
N VAL A 227 10.21 -19.43 -18.37
CA VAL A 227 11.16 -19.47 -19.49
C VAL A 227 12.47 -20.12 -19.06
N SER A 228 12.97 -19.80 -17.86
CA SER A 228 14.21 -20.36 -17.32
C SER A 228 14.24 -20.36 -15.79
N GLY A 229 15.20 -21.09 -15.20
CA GLY A 229 15.43 -21.16 -13.76
C GLY A 229 14.45 -22.03 -12.97
N ASP A 230 13.61 -22.83 -13.64
CA ASP A 230 12.75 -23.83 -12.98
C ASP A 230 13.54 -25.09 -12.62
N LYS A 231 13.15 -25.75 -11.53
CA LYS A 231 13.70 -27.03 -11.02
C LYS A 231 15.21 -27.04 -10.76
N GLN A 232 15.79 -25.87 -10.51
CA GLN A 232 17.21 -25.75 -10.17
C GLN A 232 17.50 -26.12 -8.72
N THR A 233 18.77 -26.37 -8.42
CA THR A 233 19.26 -26.60 -7.06
C THR A 233 20.18 -25.46 -6.63
N GLY A 234 19.93 -24.86 -5.47
CA GLY A 234 20.74 -23.77 -4.92
C GLY A 234 21.25 -24.08 -3.51
N GLU A 235 22.30 -23.38 -3.11
CA GLU A 235 22.79 -23.41 -1.74
C GLU A 235 21.88 -22.57 -0.83
N ALA A 236 21.51 -23.09 0.33
CA ALA A 236 20.59 -22.42 1.26
C ALA A 236 21.10 -21.02 1.64
N GLY A 237 20.30 -19.99 1.38
CA GLY A 237 20.66 -18.59 1.67
C GLY A 237 21.53 -17.90 0.62
N ALA A 238 22.02 -18.63 -0.38
CA ALA A 238 22.68 -18.05 -1.53
C ALA A 238 21.67 -17.62 -2.59
N VAL A 239 22.11 -16.81 -3.54
CA VAL A 239 21.33 -16.56 -4.77
C VAL A 239 21.30 -17.84 -5.60
N LEU A 240 20.13 -18.16 -6.16
CA LEU A 240 19.95 -19.30 -7.05
C LEU A 240 20.92 -19.22 -8.26
N PRO A 241 21.54 -20.34 -8.67
CA PRO A 241 22.54 -20.33 -9.74
C PRO A 241 22.03 -19.82 -11.09
N GLU A 242 20.76 -20.10 -11.41
CA GLU A 242 20.11 -19.64 -12.63
C GLU A 242 19.07 -18.57 -12.30
N THR A 243 19.09 -17.47 -13.05
CA THR A 243 18.03 -16.46 -12.98
C THR A 243 16.69 -17.07 -13.36
N ILE A 244 15.68 -16.84 -12.53
CA ILE A 244 14.30 -17.25 -12.84
C ILE A 244 13.71 -16.22 -13.78
N VAL A 245 13.18 -16.69 -14.91
CA VAL A 245 12.54 -15.85 -15.91
C VAL A 245 11.12 -16.33 -16.12
N PHE A 246 10.15 -15.45 -15.90
CA PHE A 246 8.75 -15.68 -16.24
C PHE A 246 8.38 -14.86 -17.47
N ARG A 247 7.42 -15.35 -18.26
CA ARG A 247 6.85 -14.61 -19.38
C ARG A 247 5.34 -14.45 -19.22
N ALA A 248 4.87 -13.21 -19.29
CA ALA A 248 3.45 -12.90 -19.37
C ALA A 248 2.95 -13.10 -20.79
N ILE A 249 1.90 -13.90 -20.94
CA ILE A 249 1.31 -14.22 -22.23
C ILE A 249 -0.19 -14.01 -22.23
N TYR A 250 -0.74 -13.72 -23.41
CA TYR A 250 -2.15 -13.65 -23.68
C TYR A 250 -2.53 -14.74 -24.68
N ARG A 251 -3.52 -15.55 -24.32
CA ARG A 251 -4.03 -16.62 -25.17
C ARG A 251 -5.24 -16.11 -25.94
N THR A 252 -5.08 -15.86 -27.23
CA THR A 252 -6.19 -15.46 -28.10
C THR A 252 -7.15 -16.64 -28.32
N LYS A 253 -8.41 -16.35 -28.68
CA LYS A 253 -9.41 -17.38 -29.04
C LYS A 253 -8.97 -18.26 -30.22
N GLY A 254 -7.99 -17.82 -31.02
CA GLY A 254 -7.36 -18.56 -32.13
C GLY A 254 -6.14 -19.43 -31.77
N ARG A 255 -5.74 -19.49 -30.48
CA ARG A 255 -4.53 -20.16 -29.94
C ARG A 255 -3.19 -19.51 -30.24
N ASP A 256 -3.17 -18.34 -30.88
CA ASP A 256 -1.94 -17.55 -30.98
C ASP A 256 -1.56 -17.01 -29.60
N ILE A 257 -0.30 -17.19 -29.23
CA ILE A 257 0.28 -16.71 -27.97
C ILE A 257 0.92 -15.36 -28.23
N VAL A 258 0.41 -14.32 -27.57
CA VAL A 258 0.97 -12.97 -27.63
C VAL A 258 1.71 -12.67 -26.34
N THR A 259 2.95 -12.20 -26.43
CA THR A 259 3.73 -11.78 -25.26
C THR A 259 3.30 -10.39 -24.79
N ILE A 260 3.13 -10.21 -23.48
CA ILE A 260 2.62 -8.96 -22.92
C ILE A 260 3.76 -8.17 -22.26
N GLY A 261 4.29 -7.17 -22.97
CA GLY A 261 5.30 -6.27 -22.42
C GLY A 261 4.74 -5.13 -21.59
N GLY A 262 5.46 -4.70 -20.55
CA GLY A 262 5.01 -3.65 -19.62
C GLY A 262 3.90 -4.10 -18.66
N TYR A 263 3.69 -5.41 -18.49
CA TYR A 263 2.66 -5.97 -17.63
C TYR A 263 3.08 -5.91 -16.16
N PRO A 264 2.25 -5.35 -15.25
CA PRO A 264 2.57 -5.22 -13.84
C PRO A 264 2.50 -6.57 -13.11
N VAL A 265 3.60 -6.95 -12.48
CA VAL A 265 3.76 -8.24 -11.80
C VAL A 265 4.22 -8.08 -10.36
N ARG A 266 3.81 -9.03 -9.51
CA ARG A 266 4.31 -9.23 -8.15
C ARG A 266 4.86 -10.63 -8.01
N LEU A 267 6.03 -10.75 -7.38
CA LEU A 267 6.69 -12.03 -7.15
C LEU A 267 6.73 -12.31 -5.65
N THR A 268 6.34 -13.52 -5.28
CA THR A 268 6.32 -13.97 -3.88
C THR A 268 7.00 -15.32 -3.77
N TYR A 269 7.52 -15.64 -2.58
CA TYR A 269 7.80 -17.02 -2.22
C TYR A 269 6.49 -17.83 -2.10
N GLY A 270 6.62 -19.15 -2.00
CA GLY A 270 5.47 -20.06 -1.87
C GLY A 270 4.57 -19.83 -0.64
N ASP A 271 5.08 -19.14 0.37
CA ASP A 271 4.34 -18.72 1.58
C ASP A 271 3.70 -17.33 1.45
N ASN A 272 3.69 -16.77 0.24
CA ASN A 272 3.23 -15.42 -0.10
C ASN A 272 4.09 -14.27 0.46
N THR A 273 5.29 -14.54 0.98
CA THR A 273 6.25 -13.48 1.32
C THR A 273 6.67 -12.74 0.04
N LEU A 274 6.48 -11.42 0.01
CA LEU A 274 6.84 -10.59 -1.14
C LEU A 274 8.35 -10.60 -1.37
N ILE A 275 8.75 -10.85 -2.62
CA ILE A 275 10.13 -10.71 -3.08
C ILE A 275 10.31 -9.32 -3.68
N GLU A 276 9.59 -9.04 -4.76
CA GLU A 276 9.57 -7.73 -5.42
C GLU A 276 8.33 -7.55 -6.28
N LYS A 277 8.18 -6.33 -6.81
CA LYS A 277 7.18 -5.96 -7.81
C LYS A 277 7.89 -5.30 -8.98
N GLY A 278 7.31 -5.39 -10.18
CA GLY A 278 7.85 -4.70 -11.34
C GLY A 278 6.97 -4.82 -12.57
N MET A 279 7.58 -4.57 -13.73
CA MET A 279 6.93 -4.61 -15.03
C MET A 279 7.69 -5.58 -15.93
N THR A 280 6.98 -6.38 -16.73
CA THR A 280 7.62 -7.17 -17.78
C THR A 280 8.29 -6.27 -18.82
N ASP A 281 9.35 -6.76 -19.45
CA ASP A 281 10.07 -6.06 -20.51
C ASP A 281 9.33 -6.07 -21.85
N ARG A 282 9.99 -5.65 -22.95
CA ARG A 282 9.35 -5.60 -24.28
C ARG A 282 9.00 -6.98 -24.85
N SER A 283 9.69 -8.04 -24.41
CA SER A 283 9.41 -9.45 -24.75
C SER A 283 8.35 -10.08 -23.83
N GLY A 284 7.81 -9.31 -22.88
CA GLY A 284 6.88 -9.80 -21.88
C GLY A 284 7.55 -10.66 -20.80
N GLU A 285 8.86 -10.57 -20.66
CA GLU A 285 9.63 -11.33 -19.68
C GLU A 285 9.90 -10.53 -18.41
N TYR A 286 9.99 -11.24 -17.29
CA TYR A 286 10.42 -10.69 -16.02
C TYR A 286 11.50 -11.61 -15.42
N SER A 287 12.69 -11.05 -15.24
CA SER A 287 13.88 -11.78 -14.78
C SER A 287 14.20 -11.40 -13.34
N ILE A 288 14.43 -12.40 -12.49
CA ILE A 288 14.75 -12.19 -11.07
C ILE A 288 15.83 -13.15 -10.57
N ASN A 289 16.73 -12.60 -9.75
CA ASN A 289 17.68 -13.38 -8.96
C ASN A 289 17.10 -13.61 -7.57
N VAL A 290 16.84 -14.87 -7.22
CA VAL A 290 16.12 -15.23 -6.01
C VAL A 290 17.06 -15.85 -4.99
N ILE A 291 16.88 -15.53 -3.71
CA ILE A 291 17.59 -16.18 -2.62
C ILE A 291 16.94 -17.54 -2.34
N ALA A 292 17.75 -18.59 -2.26
CA ALA A 292 17.30 -19.95 -2.07
C ALA A 292 16.84 -20.18 -0.62
N ILE A 293 15.59 -19.85 -0.35
CA ILE A 293 14.92 -20.05 0.95
C ILE A 293 13.89 -21.17 0.77
N ALA A 294 14.00 -22.26 1.52
CA ALA A 294 12.99 -23.33 1.48
C ALA A 294 11.74 -22.93 2.27
N GLN A 295 10.57 -23.23 1.71
CA GLN A 295 9.29 -23.09 2.41
C GLN A 295 8.80 -24.42 2.97
N THR A 296 9.25 -25.56 2.43
CA THR A 296 8.85 -26.89 2.90
C THR A 296 9.99 -27.90 2.70
N GLY A 297 10.56 -28.39 3.81
CA GLY A 297 11.72 -29.29 3.76
C GLY A 297 12.91 -28.62 3.07
N ASN A 298 13.44 -29.25 2.03
CA ASN A 298 14.49 -28.71 1.17
C ASN A 298 13.96 -28.09 -0.14
N ARG A 299 12.64 -27.87 -0.26
CA ARG A 299 12.02 -27.33 -1.48
C ARG A 299 11.56 -25.90 -1.25
N GLY A 300 11.76 -25.08 -2.26
CA GLY A 300 11.19 -23.75 -2.34
C GLY A 300 10.46 -23.51 -3.65
N LYS A 301 9.63 -22.48 -3.68
CA LYS A 301 8.98 -22.01 -4.92
C LYS A 301 8.86 -20.49 -4.96
N VAL A 302 8.89 -19.98 -6.17
CA VAL A 302 8.65 -18.58 -6.54
C VAL A 302 7.39 -18.53 -7.36
N VAL A 303 6.50 -17.61 -7.02
CA VAL A 303 5.20 -17.44 -7.68
C VAL A 303 5.11 -16.03 -8.23
N ILE A 304 4.90 -15.91 -9.54
CA ILE A 304 4.56 -14.65 -10.20
C ILE A 304 3.05 -14.52 -10.33
N ARG A 305 2.51 -13.32 -10.07
CA ARG A 305 1.11 -12.98 -10.29
C ARG A 305 0.99 -11.58 -10.88
N SER A 306 -0.19 -11.26 -11.40
CA SER A 306 -0.55 -9.87 -11.68
C SER A 306 -0.49 -9.03 -10.40
N ASP A 307 0.02 -7.80 -10.49
CA ASP A 307 -0.09 -6.82 -9.39
C ASP A 307 -1.40 -6.02 -9.43
N ALA A 308 -2.31 -6.35 -10.37
CA ALA A 308 -3.61 -5.71 -10.56
C ALA A 308 -3.57 -4.17 -10.63
N PHE A 309 -2.44 -3.60 -11.06
CA PHE A 309 -2.19 -2.16 -11.01
C PHE A 309 -3.21 -1.39 -11.86
N GLY A 310 -3.91 -0.44 -11.23
CA GLY A 310 -4.89 0.43 -11.88
C GLY A 310 -6.25 -0.22 -12.14
N LEU A 311 -6.46 -1.49 -11.77
CA LEU A 311 -7.77 -2.14 -11.87
C LEU A 311 -8.65 -1.79 -10.66
N PRO A 312 -9.97 -1.59 -10.85
CA PRO A 312 -10.92 -1.55 -9.76
C PRO A 312 -10.80 -2.79 -8.85
N ALA A 313 -11.00 -2.61 -7.54
CA ALA A 313 -10.83 -3.67 -6.54
C ALA A 313 -11.69 -4.93 -6.79
N TYR A 314 -12.82 -4.78 -7.48
CA TYR A 314 -13.69 -5.90 -7.80
C TYR A 314 -13.18 -6.73 -9.01
N LEU A 315 -12.26 -6.17 -9.82
CA LEU A 315 -11.61 -6.83 -10.96
C LEU A 315 -10.20 -7.36 -10.62
N SER A 316 -9.58 -6.88 -9.54
CA SER A 316 -8.25 -7.33 -9.11
C SER A 316 -8.23 -8.85 -8.86
N LYS A 317 -9.28 -9.40 -8.26
CA LYS A 317 -9.42 -10.85 -8.03
C LYS A 317 -9.31 -11.65 -9.33
N THR A 318 -9.95 -11.20 -10.41
CA THR A 318 -9.91 -11.86 -11.71
C THR A 318 -8.50 -11.86 -12.30
N ALA A 319 -7.77 -10.75 -12.14
CA ALA A 319 -6.38 -10.64 -12.58
C ALA A 319 -5.41 -11.50 -11.74
N GLU A 320 -5.69 -11.65 -10.43
CA GLU A 320 -4.83 -12.39 -9.51
C GLU A 320 -4.92 -13.92 -9.66
N VAL A 321 -5.94 -14.45 -10.36
CA VAL A 321 -6.07 -15.88 -10.64
C VAL A 321 -4.90 -16.38 -11.50
N ALA A 322 -4.42 -15.56 -12.43
CA ALA A 322 -3.28 -15.92 -13.27
C ALA A 322 -2.00 -15.94 -12.44
N SER A 323 -1.36 -17.11 -12.37
CA SER A 323 -0.07 -17.28 -11.70
C SER A 323 0.86 -18.22 -12.45
N GLY A 324 2.16 -17.95 -12.37
CA GLY A 324 3.23 -18.85 -12.81
C GLY A 324 4.05 -19.29 -11.60
N GLU A 325 4.52 -20.54 -11.59
CA GLU A 325 5.31 -21.08 -10.49
C GLU A 325 6.64 -21.66 -11.01
N ALA A 326 7.74 -21.26 -10.39
CA ALA A 326 9.05 -21.86 -10.57
C ALA A 326 9.48 -22.51 -9.24
N VAL A 327 9.94 -23.75 -9.29
CA VAL A 327 10.32 -24.53 -8.09
C VAL A 327 11.83 -24.70 -8.02
N PHE A 328 12.38 -24.82 -6.82
CA PHE A 328 13.80 -25.10 -6.61
C PHE A 328 14.02 -26.02 -5.42
N THR A 329 15.19 -26.65 -5.35
CA THR A 329 15.65 -27.49 -4.24
C THR A 329 16.91 -26.91 -3.60
N LEU A 330 17.08 -27.14 -2.30
CA LEU A 330 18.31 -26.77 -1.59
C LEU A 330 19.28 -27.95 -1.58
N SER A 331 20.55 -27.70 -1.88
CA SER A 331 21.63 -28.67 -1.67
C SER A 331 21.83 -28.94 -0.17
N GLU A 332 22.24 -30.16 0.18
CA GLU A 332 22.55 -30.51 1.58
C GLU A 332 23.60 -29.54 2.15
N THR A 333 23.20 -28.76 3.15
CA THR A 333 24.12 -27.92 3.91
C THR A 333 24.98 -28.83 4.80
N LYS A 334 26.31 -28.68 4.70
CA LYS A 334 27.22 -29.31 5.67
C LYS A 334 26.81 -28.88 7.08
N ALA A 335 26.65 -29.85 7.97
CA ALA A 335 26.28 -29.58 9.36
C ALA A 335 27.25 -28.58 9.97
N VAL A 336 26.71 -27.52 10.56
CA VAL A 336 27.52 -26.47 11.21
C VAL A 336 27.79 -26.91 12.64
N SER A 337 29.05 -27.04 13.04
CA SER A 337 29.42 -27.34 14.43
C SER A 337 29.64 -26.05 15.23
N THR A 338 29.12 -25.95 16.46
CA THR A 338 29.35 -24.81 17.38
C THR A 338 29.57 -25.26 18.82
N GLN A 339 30.33 -24.49 19.57
CA GLN A 339 30.35 -24.53 21.03
C GLN A 339 29.09 -23.82 21.56
N LEU A 340 28.57 -24.22 22.71
CA LEU A 340 27.42 -23.59 23.37
C LEU A 340 27.76 -23.31 24.83
N LEU A 341 27.63 -22.04 25.25
CA LEU A 341 27.87 -21.60 26.62
C LEU A 341 26.78 -20.62 27.04
N ILE A 342 25.97 -20.99 28.03
CA ILE A 342 24.86 -20.15 28.53
C ILE A 342 25.08 -19.85 30.02
N ARG A 343 24.96 -18.58 30.39
CA ARG A 343 25.14 -18.11 31.77
C ARG A 343 23.95 -17.30 32.26
N ASP A 344 23.77 -17.25 33.58
CA ASP A 344 22.88 -16.28 34.23
C ASP A 344 23.56 -14.90 34.36
N GLU A 345 22.82 -13.90 34.84
CA GLU A 345 23.32 -12.55 35.13
C GLU A 345 24.49 -12.51 36.13
N LYS A 346 24.66 -13.58 36.93
CA LYS A 346 25.73 -13.71 37.94
C LYS A 346 26.96 -14.43 37.38
N GLY A 347 26.93 -14.83 36.11
CA GLY A 347 28.01 -15.55 35.44
C GLY A 347 28.02 -17.06 35.68
N ASN A 348 27.05 -17.62 36.39
CA ASN A 348 26.95 -19.06 36.61
C ASN A 348 26.48 -19.76 35.34
N ARG A 349 27.10 -20.89 35.01
CA ARG A 349 26.75 -21.69 33.83
C ARG A 349 25.41 -22.42 34.04
N LEU A 350 24.54 -22.39 33.03
CA LEU A 350 23.21 -23.00 33.05
C LEU A 350 23.16 -24.25 32.16
N GLU A 351 23.77 -25.36 32.61
CA GLU A 351 23.92 -26.59 31.81
C GLU A 351 22.59 -27.20 31.34
N LYS A 352 21.52 -27.10 32.15
CA LYS A 352 20.19 -27.57 31.74
C LYS A 352 19.62 -26.78 30.57
N VAL A 353 19.82 -25.46 30.57
CA VAL A 353 19.39 -24.57 29.48
C VAL A 353 20.21 -24.88 28.22
N GLU A 354 21.52 -25.10 28.36
CA GLU A 354 22.37 -25.54 27.24
C GLU A 354 21.85 -26.84 26.60
N CYS A 355 21.43 -27.83 27.40
CA CYS A 355 20.87 -29.08 26.89
C CYS A 355 19.55 -28.89 26.11
N ILE A 356 18.68 -27.99 26.57
CA ILE A 356 17.42 -27.64 25.88
C ILE A 356 17.73 -26.97 24.54
N ILE A 357 18.61 -25.96 24.55
CA ILE A 357 18.99 -25.23 23.34
C ILE A 357 19.73 -26.13 22.35
N ALA A 358 20.60 -27.02 22.82
CA ALA A 358 21.31 -28.00 21.98
C ALA A 358 20.35 -28.90 21.21
N LYS A 359 19.22 -29.31 21.80
CA LYS A 359 18.19 -30.10 21.07
C LYS A 359 17.59 -29.31 19.91
N THR A 360 17.29 -28.03 20.12
CA THR A 360 16.75 -27.13 19.08
C THR A 360 17.77 -26.85 17.97
N LEU A 361 19.06 -26.70 18.33
CA LEU A 361 20.16 -26.52 17.39
C LEU A 361 20.38 -27.79 16.53
N ASN A 362 20.41 -28.97 17.15
CA ASN A 362 20.55 -30.25 16.44
C ASN A 362 19.41 -30.48 15.44
N ALA A 363 18.16 -30.14 15.81
CA ALA A 363 17.02 -30.20 14.89
C ALA A 363 17.13 -29.23 13.68
N SER A 364 18.01 -28.24 13.78
CA SER A 364 18.28 -27.24 12.74
C SER A 364 19.59 -27.50 11.99
N ASN A 365 20.11 -28.73 12.02
CA ASN A 365 21.38 -29.15 11.39
C ASN A 365 22.63 -28.42 11.94
N VAL A 366 22.57 -27.98 13.21
CA VAL A 366 23.71 -27.41 13.95
C VAL A 366 24.14 -28.37 15.06
N GLN A 367 25.36 -28.88 14.99
CA GLN A 367 25.91 -29.82 15.96
C GLN A 367 26.67 -29.10 17.07
N ILE A 368 26.54 -29.59 18.31
CA ILE A 368 27.34 -29.08 19.43
C ILE A 368 28.63 -29.88 19.55
N ALA A 369 29.78 -29.22 19.42
CA ALA A 369 31.10 -29.82 19.60
C ALA A 369 32.02 -28.89 20.40
N ALA A 370 32.84 -29.47 21.28
CA ALA A 370 33.68 -28.71 22.22
C ALA A 370 34.87 -28.02 21.53
N ASP A 371 35.31 -28.53 20.38
CA ASP A 371 36.40 -28.04 19.55
C ASP A 371 35.91 -27.29 18.30
N ALA A 372 34.61 -26.98 18.23
CA ALA A 372 34.05 -26.28 17.09
C ALA A 372 34.65 -24.88 16.93
N PRO A 373 34.88 -24.41 15.69
CA PRO A 373 35.46 -23.10 15.42
C PRO A 373 34.47 -21.94 15.61
N LEU A 374 33.19 -22.26 15.85
CA LEU A 374 32.13 -21.31 16.15
C LEU A 374 31.73 -21.43 17.62
N ILE A 375 31.33 -20.31 18.21
CA ILE A 375 30.87 -20.24 19.58
C ILE A 375 29.53 -19.54 19.65
N MET A 376 28.59 -20.13 20.39
CA MET A 376 27.30 -19.53 20.72
C MET A 376 27.28 -19.23 22.22
N GLN A 377 27.24 -17.94 22.57
CA GLN A 377 27.25 -17.47 23.95
C GLN A 377 25.89 -16.88 24.31
N GLY A 378 25.35 -17.27 25.46
CA GLY A 378 24.03 -16.83 25.91
C GLY A 378 24.03 -16.22 27.30
N ILE A 379 23.24 -15.18 27.51
CA ILE A 379 22.94 -14.62 28.83
C ILE A 379 21.44 -14.73 29.06
N VAL A 380 21.05 -15.32 30.20
CA VAL A 380 19.66 -15.37 30.64
C VAL A 380 19.41 -14.25 31.65
N THR A 381 18.43 -13.40 31.36
CA THR A 381 17.99 -12.27 32.18
C THR A 381 16.57 -12.47 32.68
N ILE A 382 16.27 -12.01 33.90
CA ILE A 382 14.91 -12.00 34.43
C ILE A 382 14.24 -10.70 33.98
N THR A 383 13.22 -10.83 33.12
CA THR A 383 12.49 -9.68 32.55
C THR A 383 11.23 -9.32 33.32
N GLU A 384 10.66 -10.28 34.05
CA GLU A 384 9.46 -10.05 34.86
C GLU A 384 9.51 -10.95 36.09
N ASP A 385 9.28 -10.34 37.26
CA ASP A 385 9.08 -11.01 38.53
C ASP A 385 7.86 -10.36 39.20
N ARG A 386 6.78 -11.12 39.31
CA ARG A 386 5.55 -10.65 39.95
C ARG A 386 4.81 -11.78 40.63
N MET A 387 4.11 -11.43 41.71
CA MET A 387 3.13 -12.32 42.30
C MET A 387 1.79 -12.14 41.58
N GLN A 388 1.27 -13.23 41.02
CA GLN A 388 0.00 -13.23 40.31
C GLN A 388 -1.07 -13.87 41.21
N GLU A 389 -2.14 -13.11 41.47
CA GLU A 389 -3.35 -13.64 42.09
C GLU A 389 -4.21 -14.33 41.03
N GLY A 390 -4.43 -15.62 41.18
CA GLY A 390 -5.36 -16.42 40.37
C GLY A 390 -6.50 -16.96 41.22
N MET A 391 -7.40 -17.76 40.65
CA MET A 391 -8.50 -18.44 41.37
C MET A 391 -8.05 -19.48 42.43
N GLY A 392 -6.77 -19.47 42.84
CA GLY A 392 -6.15 -20.38 43.80
C GLY A 392 -5.10 -19.66 44.67
N LYS A 393 -4.14 -20.40 45.25
CA LYS A 393 -3.07 -19.80 46.07
C LYS A 393 -2.22 -18.82 45.23
N PRO A 394 -1.69 -17.73 45.82
CA PRO A 394 -0.80 -16.80 45.13
C PRO A 394 0.35 -17.54 44.45
N GLN A 395 0.66 -17.17 43.22
CA GLN A 395 1.71 -17.81 42.42
C GLN A 395 2.80 -16.80 42.08
N HIS A 396 4.05 -17.23 42.19
CA HIS A 396 5.19 -16.51 41.64
C HIS A 396 5.23 -16.75 40.13
N PHE A 397 5.17 -15.66 39.36
CA PHE A 397 5.33 -15.66 37.91
C PHE A 397 6.69 -15.05 37.57
N ILE A 398 7.52 -15.82 36.89
CA ILE A 398 8.83 -15.40 36.41
C ILE A 398 8.88 -15.53 34.89
N LYS A 399 9.31 -14.46 34.21
CA LYS A 399 9.61 -14.45 32.78
C LYS A 399 11.07 -14.14 32.57
N VAL A 400 11.74 -14.99 31.80
CA VAL A 400 13.15 -14.87 31.46
C VAL A 400 13.33 -14.65 29.96
N ARG A 401 14.39 -13.94 29.61
CA ARG A 401 14.86 -13.75 28.24
C ARG A 401 16.27 -14.30 28.11
N LEU A 402 16.50 -15.13 27.12
CA LEU A 402 17.81 -15.61 26.73
C LEU A 402 18.26 -14.80 25.52
N ASP A 403 19.37 -14.09 25.60
CA ASP A 403 20.00 -13.46 24.43
C ASP A 403 21.24 -14.27 24.04
N LEU A 404 21.24 -14.81 22.82
CA LEU A 404 22.33 -15.60 22.25
C LEU A 404 23.07 -14.82 21.19
N GLN A 405 24.40 -14.90 21.23
CA GLN A 405 25.30 -14.36 20.23
C GLN A 405 26.07 -15.51 19.59
N PHE A 406 26.04 -15.56 18.27
CA PHE A 406 26.79 -16.50 17.46
C PHE A 406 28.04 -15.81 16.96
N GLY A 407 29.21 -16.37 17.23
CA GLY A 407 30.48 -15.78 16.89
C GLY A 407 31.55 -16.78 16.47
N ILE A 408 32.65 -16.26 15.95
CA ILE A 408 33.82 -17.04 15.55
C ILE A 408 34.77 -17.15 16.74
N ALA A 409 35.10 -18.37 17.16
CA ALA A 409 35.87 -18.62 18.38
C ALA A 409 37.29 -18.02 18.34
N ARG A 410 37.87 -17.86 17.14
CA ARG A 410 39.24 -17.37 16.95
C ARG A 410 39.40 -15.86 17.18
N ASN A 411 38.45 -15.06 16.72
CA ASN A 411 38.55 -13.59 16.71
C ASN A 411 37.42 -12.90 17.50
N SER A 412 36.52 -13.67 18.12
CA SER A 412 35.35 -13.18 18.85
C SER A 412 34.42 -12.29 18.03
N GLU A 413 34.46 -12.38 16.70
CA GLU A 413 33.56 -11.66 15.82
C GLU A 413 32.15 -12.24 15.93
N ILE A 414 31.17 -11.38 16.20
CA ILE A 414 29.76 -11.75 16.28
C ILE A 414 29.20 -11.78 14.86
N VAL A 415 28.75 -12.95 14.42
CA VAL A 415 28.18 -13.18 13.09
C VAL A 415 26.64 -13.19 13.11
N GLY A 416 26.01 -13.29 14.28
CA GLY A 416 24.56 -13.20 14.43
C GLY A 416 24.12 -13.18 15.89
N SER A 417 22.86 -12.82 16.13
CA SER A 417 22.23 -12.93 17.44
C SER A 417 20.79 -13.41 17.31
N ILE A 418 20.31 -14.09 18.34
CA ILE A 418 18.93 -14.55 18.45
C ILE A 418 18.50 -14.47 19.91
N SER A 419 17.20 -14.33 20.15
CA SER A 419 16.66 -14.32 21.50
C SER A 419 15.64 -15.44 21.70
N GLY A 420 15.57 -15.94 22.93
CA GLY A 420 14.57 -16.89 23.39
C GLY A 420 13.86 -16.36 24.62
N THR A 421 12.70 -16.93 24.94
CA THR A 421 11.97 -16.59 26.16
C THR A 421 11.53 -17.85 26.88
N GLY A 422 11.43 -17.75 28.20
CA GLY A 422 10.94 -18.81 29.09
C GLY A 422 10.05 -18.23 30.17
N GLN A 423 9.07 -19.02 30.62
CA GLN A 423 8.11 -18.61 31.64
C GLN A 423 7.90 -19.71 32.67
N GLY A 424 7.81 -19.33 33.93
CA GLY A 424 7.65 -20.25 35.05
C GLY A 424 6.64 -19.74 36.05
N LEU A 425 5.77 -20.66 36.51
CA LEU A 425 4.75 -20.42 37.52
C LEU A 425 4.96 -21.39 38.68
N SER A 426 5.04 -20.89 39.90
CA SER A 426 5.12 -21.72 41.11
C SER A 426 4.31 -21.17 42.27
N THR A 427 3.60 -22.05 42.98
CA THR A 427 2.93 -21.74 44.25
C THR A 427 3.86 -21.81 45.46
N THR A 428 5.13 -22.22 45.27
CA THR A 428 6.03 -22.62 46.36
C THR A 428 7.09 -21.56 46.64
N SER A 429 7.78 -21.07 45.61
CA SER A 429 8.80 -20.03 45.77
C SER A 429 9.17 -19.38 44.44
N VAL A 430 9.78 -18.18 44.52
CA VAL A 430 10.43 -17.51 43.38
C VAL A 430 11.49 -18.42 42.76
N ALA A 431 12.31 -19.12 43.56
CA ALA A 431 13.36 -19.99 43.05
C ALA A 431 12.83 -21.17 42.21
N ASP A 432 11.71 -21.78 42.62
CA ASP A 432 11.05 -22.83 41.84
C ASP A 432 10.41 -22.26 40.56
N ALA A 433 9.82 -21.07 40.61
CA ALA A 433 9.32 -20.38 39.41
C ALA A 433 10.45 -20.02 38.44
N THR A 434 11.59 -19.54 38.93
CA THR A 434 12.79 -19.26 38.11
C THR A 434 13.33 -20.53 37.44
N GLN A 435 13.42 -21.64 38.18
CA GLN A 435 13.87 -22.91 37.59
C GLN A 435 12.92 -23.39 36.48
N ARG A 436 11.60 -23.30 36.71
CA ARG A 436 10.60 -23.62 35.66
C ARG A 436 10.70 -22.68 34.47
N ALA A 437 11.00 -21.41 34.69
CA ALA A 437 11.20 -20.45 33.62
C ALA A 437 12.41 -20.81 32.76
N TYR A 438 13.52 -21.27 33.38
CA TYR A 438 14.70 -21.78 32.67
C TYR A 438 14.40 -23.06 31.88
N ASP A 439 13.66 -24.00 32.48
CA ASP A 439 13.31 -25.28 31.84
C ASP A 439 12.38 -25.09 30.63
N ASN A 440 11.65 -23.96 30.56
CA ASN A 440 10.74 -23.60 29.48
C ASN A 440 11.32 -22.61 28.46
N ILE A 441 12.64 -22.33 28.50
CA ILE A 441 13.28 -21.46 27.50
C ILE A 441 13.18 -22.13 26.12
N SER A 442 12.68 -21.37 25.15
CA SER A 442 12.61 -21.79 23.75
C SER A 442 13.12 -20.69 22.81
N ILE A 443 13.60 -21.11 21.66
CA ILE A 443 14.09 -20.25 20.58
C ILE A 443 13.33 -20.61 19.30
N ASN A 444 13.01 -19.62 18.49
CA ASN A 444 12.32 -19.81 17.23
C ASN A 444 13.25 -20.46 16.18
N SER A 445 12.94 -21.69 15.77
CA SER A 445 13.73 -22.43 14.78
C SER A 445 13.82 -21.74 13.41
N ARG A 446 12.78 -20.97 13.01
CA ARG A 446 12.80 -20.22 11.74
C ARG A 446 13.78 -19.05 11.80
N GLU A 447 13.75 -18.28 12.89
CA GLU A 447 14.68 -17.15 13.09
C GLU A 447 16.12 -17.65 13.18
N LEU A 448 16.34 -18.79 13.85
CA LEU A 448 17.64 -19.44 13.92
C LEU A 448 18.17 -19.80 12.52
N GLN A 449 17.34 -20.41 11.67
CA GLN A 449 17.74 -20.76 10.31
C GLN A 449 18.05 -19.52 9.45
N GLN A 450 17.26 -18.45 9.59
CA GLN A 450 17.51 -17.18 8.90
C GLN A 450 18.84 -16.55 9.36
N MET A 451 19.11 -16.53 10.67
CA MET A 451 20.36 -16.01 11.22
C MET A 451 21.58 -16.81 10.74
N LEU A 452 21.51 -18.15 10.78
CA LEU A 452 22.60 -19.02 10.31
C LEU A 452 22.86 -18.86 8.82
N SER A 453 21.79 -18.74 8.03
CA SER A 453 21.86 -18.50 6.59
C SER A 453 22.54 -17.18 6.27
N ALA A 454 22.17 -16.09 6.96
CA ALA A 454 22.82 -14.78 6.80
C ALA A 454 24.28 -14.76 7.26
N ALA A 455 24.64 -15.60 8.25
CA ALA A 455 25.99 -15.69 8.80
C ALA A 455 26.95 -16.55 7.96
N TYR A 456 26.44 -17.41 7.07
CA TYR A 456 27.24 -18.40 6.32
C TYR A 456 28.41 -17.83 5.50
N PRO A 457 28.27 -16.69 4.80
CA PRO A 457 29.39 -16.08 4.07
C PRO A 457 30.54 -15.64 5.00
N ARG A 458 30.20 -15.10 6.18
CA ARG A 458 31.17 -14.63 7.18
C ARG A 458 31.88 -15.80 7.87
N ILE A 459 31.12 -16.84 8.20
CA ILE A 459 31.65 -18.11 8.74
C ILE A 459 32.64 -18.72 7.74
N SER A 460 32.27 -18.80 6.47
CA SER A 460 33.12 -19.37 5.43
C SER A 460 34.42 -18.58 5.21
N ALA A 461 34.34 -17.25 5.21
CA ALA A 461 35.52 -16.38 5.10
C ALA A 461 36.46 -16.52 6.30
N ALA A 462 35.91 -16.57 7.52
CA ALA A 462 36.70 -16.65 8.75
C ALA A 462 37.40 -18.01 8.95
N LEU A 463 36.79 -19.10 8.44
CA LEU A 463 37.36 -20.45 8.48
C LEU A 463 38.47 -20.68 7.44
N GLN A 464 38.62 -19.81 6.44
CA GLN A 464 39.65 -19.93 5.38
C GLN A 464 40.96 -19.20 5.71
N VAL A 465 41.04 -18.43 6.81
CA VAL A 465 42.28 -17.70 7.18
C VAL A 465 43.23 -18.63 7.96
N THR A 466 44.24 -19.20 7.31
CA THR A 466 45.34 -19.90 7.99
C THR A 466 46.14 -18.97 8.91
N PRO A 467 46.58 -19.39 10.10
CA PRO A 467 47.56 -18.64 10.88
C PRO A 467 48.93 -18.62 10.16
N PRO A 468 49.75 -17.56 10.32
CA PRO A 468 51.10 -17.55 9.77
C PRO A 468 51.95 -18.65 10.44
N PRO A 469 52.85 -19.31 9.70
CA PRO A 469 53.69 -20.36 10.25
C PRO A 469 54.80 -19.75 11.14
N GLY A 470 54.86 -20.23 12.38
CA GLY A 470 56.05 -20.13 13.22
C GLY A 470 55.96 -19.17 14.39
N VAL A 471 55.58 -19.69 15.56
CA VAL A 471 56.24 -19.36 16.84
C VAL A 471 56.27 -20.62 17.68
N GLU A 472 57.45 -21.24 17.78
CA GLU A 472 57.78 -22.25 18.78
C GLU A 472 57.60 -21.67 20.19
N LYS A 473 57.08 -22.48 21.12
CA LYS A 473 57.17 -22.20 22.57
C LYS A 473 58.63 -22.07 22.99
N PRO A 474 58.97 -21.15 23.92
CA PRO A 474 59.59 -21.60 25.18
C PRO A 474 59.14 -20.74 26.40
N PRO A 475 59.72 -20.85 27.62
CA PRO A 475 59.03 -21.37 28.81
C PRO A 475 58.87 -20.34 29.95
N VAL A 476 58.45 -20.86 31.10
CA VAL A 476 57.98 -20.24 32.36
C VAL A 476 58.99 -19.35 33.12
N ALA A 477 58.43 -18.34 33.82
CA ALA A 477 58.81 -17.68 35.10
C ALA A 477 59.40 -16.25 35.15
N ASP A 478 58.70 -15.46 36.00
CA ASP A 478 59.12 -14.44 36.97
C ASP A 478 59.49 -12.98 36.61
N ASN A 479 58.52 -12.11 36.91
CA ASN A 479 58.53 -10.97 37.86
C ASN A 479 59.48 -9.76 37.70
N GLN A 480 58.81 -8.60 37.78
CA GLN A 480 59.22 -7.27 38.27
C GLN A 480 60.06 -6.36 37.36
N THR A 481 59.48 -5.20 37.02
CA THR A 481 59.88 -3.82 37.40
C THR A 481 59.71 -2.83 36.24
N THR A 482 58.85 -1.82 36.41
CA THR A 482 58.81 -0.56 35.64
C THR A 482 59.55 0.53 36.46
N PRO A 483 59.85 1.75 35.94
CA PRO A 483 60.37 2.17 34.63
C PRO A 483 61.61 3.10 34.79
N GLN A 484 62.46 3.26 33.76
CA GLN A 484 63.25 4.51 33.59
C GLN A 484 63.42 4.90 32.12
N LEU A 485 63.18 6.20 31.89
CA LEU A 485 63.39 6.96 30.66
C LEU A 485 64.86 6.98 30.25
N HIS A 486 65.14 6.85 28.96
CA HIS A 486 66.15 7.68 28.29
C HIS A 486 65.74 7.98 26.84
N GLU A 487 66.00 9.22 26.46
CA GLU A 487 65.60 9.96 25.26
C GLU A 487 66.19 9.38 23.96
N ALA A 488 65.45 9.56 22.86
CA ALA A 488 65.93 9.34 21.49
C ALA A 488 66.00 10.70 20.74
N PRO A 489 67.10 11.00 20.03
CA PRO A 489 67.22 12.19 19.17
C PRO A 489 66.55 12.00 17.80
N PRO A 490 66.30 13.09 17.03
CA PRO A 490 65.31 13.11 15.95
C PRO A 490 65.87 12.52 14.65
N THR A 491 65.01 11.83 13.89
CA THR A 491 65.31 11.36 12.53
C THR A 491 64.61 12.24 11.49
N PRO A 492 65.26 12.64 10.38
CA PRO A 492 64.73 13.58 9.40
C PRO A 492 63.72 12.93 8.44
N SER A 493 62.68 13.67 8.08
CA SER A 493 61.75 13.33 7.00
C SER A 493 62.34 13.76 5.65
N LEU A 494 62.65 12.79 4.79
CA LEU A 494 62.90 13.02 3.36
C LEU A 494 61.74 12.44 2.56
N ARG A 495 61.03 13.37 1.92
CA ARG A 495 59.93 13.19 0.98
C ARG A 495 60.51 13.00 -0.43
N PRO A 496 60.11 11.99 -1.21
CA PRO A 496 60.27 12.02 -2.65
C PRO A 496 59.05 12.63 -3.33
N GLU A 497 59.27 13.67 -4.12
CA GLU A 497 58.34 14.16 -5.15
C GLU A 497 58.09 13.07 -6.20
N ILE A 498 56.83 12.82 -6.54
CA ILE A 498 56.44 12.16 -7.79
C ILE A 498 55.75 13.21 -8.65
N LYS A 499 56.34 13.45 -9.83
CA LYS A 499 55.85 14.34 -10.88
C LYS A 499 54.54 13.81 -11.46
N GLU A 500 53.65 14.76 -11.74
CA GLU A 500 52.38 14.60 -12.44
C GLU A 500 52.54 13.88 -13.78
N ALA A 501 51.80 12.78 -13.96
CA ALA A 501 51.46 12.21 -15.24
C ALA A 501 49.94 12.32 -15.40
N GLN A 502 49.53 12.94 -16.51
CA GLN A 502 48.16 13.25 -16.88
C GLN A 502 47.31 11.98 -16.94
N THR A 503 46.25 11.94 -16.14
CA THR A 503 45.20 10.92 -16.23
C THR A 503 44.26 11.30 -17.37
N GLU A 504 44.21 10.49 -18.42
CA GLU A 504 43.09 10.51 -19.37
C GLU A 504 41.77 10.21 -18.62
N PRO A 505 40.65 10.84 -19.01
CA PRO A 505 39.37 10.64 -18.33
C PRO A 505 38.85 9.21 -18.58
N HIS A 506 38.80 8.44 -17.50
CA HIS A 506 37.99 7.22 -17.42
C HIS A 506 36.51 7.62 -17.54
N PRO A 507 35.67 6.94 -18.35
CA PRO A 507 34.26 7.27 -18.44
C PRO A 507 33.60 7.04 -17.08
N GLU A 508 33.10 8.14 -16.52
CA GLU A 508 32.31 8.21 -15.30
C GLU A 508 31.16 7.21 -15.36
N VAL A 509 31.26 6.14 -14.56
CA VAL A 509 30.10 5.29 -14.28
C VAL A 509 29.12 6.16 -13.51
N LYS A 510 28.12 6.72 -14.20
CA LYS A 510 26.94 7.30 -13.55
C LYS A 510 26.32 6.21 -12.69
N GLU A 511 26.53 6.28 -11.38
CA GLU A 511 25.77 5.51 -10.41
C GLU A 511 24.28 5.72 -10.72
N ARG A 512 23.53 4.63 -10.85
CA ARG A 512 22.07 4.72 -11.03
C ARG A 512 21.53 5.42 -9.77
N PRO A 513 20.69 6.47 -9.91
CA PRO A 513 20.17 7.17 -8.75
C PRO A 513 19.37 6.19 -7.87
N TYR A 514 19.81 6.02 -6.63
CA TYR A 514 19.17 5.19 -5.62
C TYR A 514 17.83 5.84 -5.21
N PHE A 515 16.73 5.13 -5.40
CA PHE A 515 15.42 5.53 -4.91
C PHE A 515 15.22 4.94 -3.52
N ASP A 516 14.78 5.76 -2.55
CA ASP A 516 14.23 5.18 -1.32
C ASP A 516 12.80 4.65 -1.56
N SER A 517 12.20 4.01 -0.55
CA SER A 517 10.87 3.42 -0.71
C SER A 517 9.73 4.45 -0.88
N HIS A 518 10.01 5.75 -0.88
CA HIS A 518 9.08 6.81 -1.29
C HIS A 518 9.35 7.29 -2.71
N TYR A 519 10.30 6.66 -3.41
CA TYR A 519 10.72 6.99 -4.76
C TYR A 519 11.29 8.42 -4.90
N VAL A 520 11.79 8.97 -3.79
CA VAL A 520 12.54 10.23 -3.76
C VAL A 520 14.04 9.90 -3.88
N GLN A 521 14.72 10.57 -4.80
CA GLN A 521 16.14 10.36 -5.08
C GLN A 521 17.01 11.24 -4.16
N SER A 522 18.27 10.86 -3.97
CA SER A 522 19.22 11.61 -3.14
C SER A 522 19.51 13.04 -3.64
N ASP A 523 19.29 13.28 -4.93
CA ASP A 523 19.43 14.57 -5.60
C ASP A 523 18.09 15.29 -5.84
N ASP A 524 16.98 14.76 -5.31
CA ASP A 524 15.70 15.46 -5.29
C ASP A 524 15.63 16.45 -4.11
N PHE A 525 14.96 17.57 -4.36
CA PHE A 525 14.69 18.63 -3.37
C PHE A 525 13.19 18.85 -3.25
N PHE A 526 12.73 19.25 -2.08
CA PHE A 526 11.39 19.80 -1.91
C PHE A 526 11.47 21.31 -1.89
N VAL A 527 10.74 21.97 -2.81
CA VAL A 527 10.68 23.43 -2.92
C VAL A 527 9.30 23.95 -2.56
N PHE A 528 9.22 25.17 -2.05
CA PHE A 528 7.98 25.81 -1.59
C PHE A 528 8.09 27.32 -1.63
N ASP A 529 6.95 28.01 -1.66
CA ASP A 529 6.90 29.48 -1.76
C ASP A 529 6.99 30.19 -0.41
N VAL A 530 6.51 29.54 0.65
CA VAL A 530 6.46 30.11 2.00
C VAL A 530 6.87 29.05 3.03
N PRO A 531 7.61 29.40 4.08
CA PRO A 531 7.91 28.48 5.17
C PRO A 531 6.62 28.06 5.89
N LEU A 532 6.64 26.87 6.53
CA LEU A 532 5.45 26.34 7.23
C LEU A 532 4.93 27.33 8.28
N GLY A 533 5.81 27.91 9.11
CA GLY A 533 5.46 28.93 10.08
C GLY A 533 4.30 28.51 11.00
N SER A 534 3.25 29.34 11.03
CA SER A 534 1.99 29.10 11.75
C SER A 534 0.91 28.40 10.94
N ASN A 535 1.16 28.10 9.66
CA ASN A 535 0.19 27.38 8.83
C ASN A 535 0.05 25.93 9.30
N GLU A 536 -1.15 25.36 9.18
CA GLU A 536 -1.38 23.95 9.52
C GLU A 536 -0.63 23.03 8.55
N TYR A 537 -0.65 23.36 7.27
CA TYR A 537 0.14 22.73 6.23
C TYR A 537 0.49 23.71 5.13
N ILE A 538 1.51 23.38 4.34
CA ILE A 538 1.83 24.03 3.07
C ILE A 538 2.08 22.97 2.00
N TYR A 539 1.73 23.25 0.75
CA TYR A 539 2.13 22.38 -0.36
C TYR A 539 3.62 22.56 -0.65
N VAL A 540 4.27 21.44 -0.96
CA VAL A 540 5.68 21.38 -1.35
C VAL A 540 5.80 20.56 -2.64
N HIS A 541 6.79 20.88 -3.47
CA HIS A 541 6.95 20.24 -4.77
C HIS A 541 8.31 19.57 -4.90
N LEU A 542 8.31 18.37 -5.45
CA LEU A 542 9.55 17.66 -5.77
C LEU A 542 10.23 18.32 -6.98
N ALA A 543 11.53 18.59 -6.86
CA ALA A 543 12.28 19.33 -7.86
C ALA A 543 13.74 18.86 -7.97
N LYS A 544 14.35 19.13 -9.13
CA LYS A 544 15.78 18.93 -9.40
C LYS A 544 16.50 20.26 -9.41
N LEU A 545 17.62 20.36 -8.69
CA LEU A 545 18.46 21.55 -8.73
C LEU A 545 19.10 21.68 -10.12
N GLN A 546 18.94 22.83 -10.76
CA GLN A 546 19.61 23.17 -12.03
C GLN A 546 20.75 24.14 -11.80
N THR A 547 20.48 25.22 -11.07
CA THR A 547 21.47 26.27 -10.77
C THR A 547 21.56 26.47 -9.26
N PRO A 548 22.72 26.21 -8.62
CA PRO A 548 22.89 26.39 -7.18
C PRO A 548 22.80 27.87 -6.77
N PRO A 549 22.43 28.16 -5.51
CA PRO A 549 22.35 29.53 -5.03
C PRO A 549 23.74 30.14 -4.92
N SER A 550 23.89 31.37 -5.41
CA SER A 550 25.14 32.13 -5.37
C SER A 550 24.87 33.62 -5.26
N ALA A 551 25.90 34.42 -4.97
CA ALA A 551 25.79 35.87 -5.00
C ALA A 551 25.33 36.40 -6.38
N ALA A 552 25.69 35.71 -7.47
CA ALA A 552 25.25 36.06 -8.84
C ALA A 552 23.77 35.80 -9.09
N THR A 553 23.13 34.93 -8.29
CA THR A 553 21.71 34.57 -8.39
C THR A 553 20.88 35.15 -7.26
N ASN A 554 21.35 36.22 -6.60
CA ASN A 554 20.72 36.80 -5.40
C ASN A 554 20.44 35.75 -4.30
N ASN A 555 21.33 34.76 -4.18
CA ASN A 555 21.20 33.60 -3.28
C ASN A 555 19.95 32.72 -3.51
N GLN A 556 19.30 32.83 -4.67
CA GLN A 556 18.23 31.93 -5.09
C GLN A 556 18.79 30.78 -5.91
N ALA A 557 18.13 29.63 -5.84
CA ALA A 557 18.45 28.45 -6.63
C ALA A 557 17.39 28.23 -7.70
N GLU A 558 17.81 27.83 -8.89
CA GLU A 558 16.90 27.46 -9.98
C GLU A 558 16.62 25.96 -9.91
N PHE A 559 15.33 25.60 -9.91
CA PHE A 559 14.86 24.24 -9.82
C PHE A 559 13.98 23.88 -11.02
N PHE A 560 14.09 22.63 -11.48
CA PHE A 560 13.16 22.01 -12.40
C PHE A 560 12.12 21.19 -11.62
N LEU A 561 10.86 21.62 -11.63
CA LEU A 561 9.76 20.94 -10.97
C LEU A 561 9.44 19.62 -11.67
N VAL A 562 9.47 18.53 -10.91
CA VAL A 562 9.28 17.18 -11.46
C VAL A 562 7.85 16.96 -11.97
N MET A 563 6.86 17.53 -11.29
CA MET A 563 5.44 17.32 -11.61
C MET A 563 4.97 18.12 -12.83
N SER A 564 5.34 19.41 -12.93
CA SER A 564 4.87 20.28 -14.01
C SER A 564 5.86 20.41 -15.17
N GLY A 565 7.15 20.11 -14.95
CA GLY A 565 8.20 20.36 -15.93
C GLY A 565 8.67 21.81 -16.02
N ASP A 566 8.19 22.68 -15.13
CA ASP A 566 8.56 24.10 -15.11
C ASP A 566 9.91 24.35 -14.43
N ARG A 567 10.57 25.43 -14.82
CA ARG A 567 11.74 25.97 -14.12
C ARG A 567 11.35 27.12 -13.23
N GLN A 568 11.78 27.10 -11.97
CA GLN A 568 11.44 28.14 -10.99
C GLN A 568 12.65 28.51 -10.14
N TRP A 569 12.84 29.81 -9.91
CA TRP A 569 13.77 30.32 -8.92
C TRP A 569 13.11 30.28 -7.54
N LYS A 570 13.77 29.65 -6.57
CA LYS A 570 13.28 29.49 -5.20
C LYS A 570 14.38 29.84 -4.20
N ASP A 571 13.99 30.54 -3.15
CA ASP A 571 14.78 30.82 -1.95
C ASP A 571 14.54 29.79 -0.84
N HIS A 572 13.43 29.03 -0.92
CA HIS A 572 13.09 28.00 0.04
C HIS A 572 13.09 26.59 -0.56
N TRP A 573 13.97 25.75 -0.03
CA TRP A 573 14.09 24.35 -0.40
C TRP A 573 14.68 23.52 0.73
N VAL A 574 14.40 22.21 0.72
CA VAL A 574 14.95 21.26 1.69
C VAL A 574 15.32 19.93 1.04
N ARG A 575 16.31 19.25 1.63
CA ARG A 575 16.56 17.83 1.39
C ARG A 575 15.85 17.01 2.46
N THR A 576 15.51 15.77 2.13
CA THR A 576 14.76 14.91 3.04
C THR A 576 15.29 13.49 3.03
N ARG A 577 15.03 12.77 4.12
CA ARG A 577 15.11 11.30 4.18
C ARG A 577 13.84 10.74 4.79
N LYS A 578 13.62 9.44 4.65
CA LYS A 578 12.57 8.74 5.40
C LYS A 578 12.76 8.92 6.91
N ALA A 579 11.65 9.10 7.62
CA ALA A 579 11.64 9.11 9.07
C ALA A 579 12.06 7.73 9.63
N GLN A 580 12.83 7.77 10.71
CA GLN A 580 13.04 6.67 11.64
C GLN A 580 12.24 6.94 12.91
N THR A 581 12.03 5.92 13.74
CA THR A 581 11.24 6.02 14.97
C THR A 581 11.72 7.16 15.88
N GLU A 582 13.03 7.39 15.94
CA GLU A 582 13.67 8.44 16.75
C GLU A 582 13.33 9.86 16.28
N ASP A 583 12.93 10.04 15.02
CA ASP A 583 12.56 11.35 14.49
C ASP A 583 11.13 11.77 14.85
N LEU A 584 10.30 10.82 15.29
CA LEU A 584 8.88 11.04 15.57
C LEU A 584 8.69 11.71 16.93
N ARG A 585 8.57 13.04 16.91
CA ARG A 585 8.36 13.86 18.11
C ARG A 585 7.31 14.94 17.85
N ILE A 586 6.54 15.28 18.88
CA ILE A 586 5.60 16.40 18.83
C ILE A 586 6.37 17.67 18.44
N GLY A 587 5.83 18.43 17.49
CA GLY A 587 6.44 19.62 16.95
C GLY A 587 7.38 19.39 15.76
N ALA A 588 7.68 18.15 15.38
CA ALA A 588 8.52 17.85 14.22
C ALA A 588 7.85 18.31 12.91
N GLU A 589 8.59 19.08 12.10
CA GLU A 589 8.18 19.43 10.74
C GLU A 589 8.50 18.27 9.81
N ILE A 590 7.48 17.79 9.12
CA ILE A 590 7.52 16.60 8.29
C ILE A 590 6.92 16.88 6.93
N ILE A 591 7.42 16.16 5.92
CA ILE A 591 6.85 16.15 4.58
C ILE A 591 6.12 14.83 4.36
N VAL A 592 4.90 14.93 3.84
CA VAL A 592 3.94 13.83 3.73
C VAL A 592 3.40 13.80 2.32
N PHE A 593 3.21 12.60 1.80
CA PHE A 593 2.60 12.40 0.49
C PHE A 593 1.09 12.57 0.57
N ASP A 594 0.50 13.38 -0.32
CA ASP A 594 -0.90 13.81 -0.26
C ASP A 594 -1.86 12.77 -0.84
N GLN A 595 -1.82 11.54 -0.33
CA GLN A 595 -2.76 10.47 -0.68
C GLN A 595 -3.10 9.63 0.56
N THR A 596 -4.38 9.30 0.70
CA THR A 596 -4.89 8.48 1.80
C THR A 596 -5.18 7.05 1.35
N ASP A 597 -5.27 6.14 2.32
CA ASP A 597 -5.87 4.82 2.14
C ASP A 597 -7.39 4.85 2.39
N ASN A 598 -8.04 3.69 2.27
CA ASN A 598 -9.48 3.54 2.49
C ASN A 598 -9.93 3.84 3.93
N SER A 599 -8.99 4.00 4.87
CA SER A 599 -9.26 4.35 6.28
C SER A 599 -9.04 5.84 6.57
N GLY A 600 -8.70 6.63 5.53
CA GLY A 600 -8.40 8.06 5.66
C GLY A 600 -7.02 8.34 6.29
N VAL A 601 -6.10 7.37 6.27
CA VAL A 601 -4.73 7.54 6.75
C VAL A 601 -3.82 7.87 5.57
N TYR A 602 -3.05 8.96 5.66
CA TYR A 602 -2.06 9.30 4.65
C TYR A 602 -1.00 8.21 4.54
N ARG A 603 -0.78 7.72 3.32
CA ARG A 603 0.09 6.58 3.02
C ARG A 603 1.27 7.01 2.15
N SER A 604 2.35 6.23 2.19
CA SER A 604 3.47 6.46 1.27
C SER A 604 3.03 6.29 -0.20
N PRO A 605 3.75 6.91 -1.15
CA PRO A 605 3.56 6.59 -2.56
C PRO A 605 3.78 5.09 -2.79
N ILE A 606 2.99 4.48 -3.65
CA ILE A 606 3.10 3.07 -4.04
C ILE A 606 3.90 2.87 -5.34
N SER A 607 4.18 3.96 -6.07
CA SER A 607 5.02 3.93 -7.27
C SER A 607 5.82 5.23 -7.46
N ASN A 608 6.88 5.15 -8.27
CA ASN A 608 7.65 6.33 -8.69
C ASN A 608 6.80 7.35 -9.46
N GLN A 609 5.87 6.87 -10.29
CA GLN A 609 4.94 7.75 -11.01
C GLN A 609 4.11 8.56 -10.01
N GLU A 610 3.51 7.88 -9.04
CA GLU A 610 2.68 8.53 -8.03
C GLU A 610 3.46 9.55 -7.20
N ALA A 611 4.65 9.18 -6.72
CA ALA A 611 5.53 10.08 -5.96
C ALA A 611 5.90 11.35 -6.73
N ARG A 612 5.97 11.28 -8.07
CA ARG A 612 6.42 12.36 -8.94
C ARG A 612 5.28 13.15 -9.59
N SER A 613 4.06 12.63 -9.61
CA SER A 613 2.91 13.23 -10.30
C SER A 613 1.80 13.75 -9.37
N HIS A 614 1.91 13.53 -8.05
CA HIS A 614 0.94 13.99 -7.06
C HIS A 614 1.57 14.96 -6.06
N ASN A 615 0.71 15.62 -5.29
CA ASN A 615 1.11 16.61 -4.32
C ASN A 615 1.83 15.99 -3.12
N TRP A 616 2.68 16.81 -2.53
CA TRP A 616 3.26 16.60 -1.22
C TRP A 616 2.93 17.82 -0.38
N TYR A 617 2.83 17.65 0.93
CA TYR A 617 2.64 18.76 1.84
C TYR A 617 3.56 18.65 3.04
N MET A 618 3.94 19.79 3.59
CA MET A 618 4.66 19.90 4.85
C MET A 618 3.67 20.23 5.96
N THR A 619 3.80 19.55 7.10
CA THR A 619 2.98 19.81 8.31
C THR A 619 3.80 19.52 9.57
N ARG A 620 3.17 19.63 10.75
CA ARG A 620 3.78 19.39 12.06
C ARG A 620 3.08 18.25 12.79
N ILE A 621 3.84 17.36 13.42
CA ILE A 621 3.27 16.32 14.29
C ILE A 621 2.70 16.99 15.55
N THR A 622 1.42 16.75 15.84
CA THR A 622 0.73 17.30 17.01
C THR A 622 0.43 16.25 18.08
N ASP A 623 0.32 14.97 17.70
CA ASP A 623 0.04 13.87 18.63
C ASP A 623 0.70 12.55 18.19
N LEU A 624 1.20 11.79 19.18
CA LEU A 624 1.82 10.47 19.04
C LEU A 624 1.00 9.37 19.73
N SER A 625 -0.12 9.70 20.38
CA SER A 625 -0.93 8.78 21.19
C SER A 625 -1.41 7.56 20.42
N ASP A 626 -1.68 7.71 19.11
CA ASP A 626 -2.16 6.67 18.21
C ASP A 626 -1.04 5.94 17.43
N MET A 627 0.23 6.17 17.77
CA MET A 627 1.37 5.53 17.08
C MET A 627 1.30 4.00 17.09
N TYR A 628 0.71 3.40 18.13
CA TYR A 628 0.48 1.95 18.22
C TYR A 628 -0.51 1.42 17.17
N LYS A 629 -1.33 2.29 16.57
CA LYS A 629 -2.23 1.98 15.45
C LYS A 629 -1.56 2.16 14.08
N GLY A 630 -0.28 2.55 14.04
CA GLY A 630 0.47 2.72 12.80
C GLY A 630 0.36 4.10 12.15
N TYR A 631 -0.13 5.13 12.87
CA TYR A 631 -0.16 6.51 12.40
C TYR A 631 0.06 7.52 13.54
N VAL A 632 0.43 8.76 13.19
CA VAL A 632 0.48 9.93 14.09
C VAL A 632 -0.56 10.96 13.66
N LEU A 633 -0.84 11.97 14.49
CA LEU A 633 -1.66 13.11 14.06
C LEU A 633 -0.78 14.29 13.67
N GLY A 634 -1.04 14.84 12.49
CA GLY A 634 -0.54 16.14 12.07
C GLY A 634 -1.50 17.28 12.42
N SER A 635 -1.04 18.52 12.26
CA SER A 635 -1.88 19.72 12.32
C SER A 635 -3.16 19.54 11.49
N GLY A 636 -4.29 20.04 11.99
CA GLY A 636 -5.61 19.82 11.39
C GLY A 636 -6.23 18.44 11.68
N GLY A 637 -5.60 17.62 12.54
CA GLY A 637 -6.11 16.29 12.93
C GLY A 637 -5.90 15.21 11.86
N LEU A 638 -4.97 15.44 10.93
CA LEU A 638 -4.69 14.53 9.82
C LEU A 638 -3.99 13.26 10.31
N LYS A 639 -4.50 12.09 9.96
CA LYS A 639 -3.89 10.80 10.32
C LYS A 639 -2.77 10.45 9.34
N ILE A 640 -1.52 10.43 9.79
CA ILE A 640 -0.35 10.24 8.94
C ILE A 640 0.30 8.91 9.26
N GLY A 641 0.28 7.98 8.31
CA GLY A 641 0.91 6.66 8.47
C GLY A 641 2.41 6.78 8.70
N LEU A 642 2.96 5.97 9.61
CA LEU A 642 4.39 6.05 9.99
C LEU A 642 5.33 5.86 8.79
N THR A 643 4.89 5.06 7.82
CA THR A 643 5.64 4.78 6.60
C THR A 643 5.58 5.91 5.58
N CYS A 644 4.74 6.95 5.76
CA CYS A 644 4.59 8.07 4.82
C CYS A 644 5.50 9.28 5.15
N ILE A 645 6.13 9.27 6.33
CA ILE A 645 6.79 10.46 6.89
C ILE A 645 8.21 10.64 6.33
N ARG A 646 8.49 11.84 5.83
CA ARG A 646 9.84 12.31 5.51
C ARG A 646 10.25 13.43 6.46
N ILE A 647 11.52 13.40 6.86
CA ILE A 647 12.11 14.41 7.74
C ILE A 647 13.11 15.26 6.97
N ILE A 648 13.18 16.53 7.34
CA ILE A 648 14.08 17.50 6.74
C ILE A 648 15.51 17.22 7.23
N VAL A 649 16.43 17.04 6.29
CA VAL A 649 17.87 16.90 6.55
C VAL A 649 18.50 18.27 6.36
N ARG A 650 19.11 18.78 7.43
CA ARG A 650 19.83 20.06 7.42
C ARG A 650 21.31 19.86 7.14
#